data_AF-A0A364MZM5-F1
#
_entry.id   AF-A0A364MZM5-F1
#
_cell.length_a   1.000
_cell.length_b   1.000
_cell.length_c   1.000
_cell.angle_alpha   90.00
_cell.angle_beta   90.00
_cell.angle_gamma   90.00
#
_symmetry.space_group_name_H-M   'P 1'
#
loop_
_entity.id
_entity.type
_entity.pdbx_description
1 polymer ?
#
loop_
_entity_poly.entity_id
_entity_poly.type
_entity_poly.pdbx_seq_one_letter_code
_entity_poly.pdbx_strand_id
1 'polypeptide(L)'
;MPAVALCMGQQVRYVTGLQAGEDKTGHISAGPNEGIFFFNNVFPIQIRKVLGLPMPGILDRLVSPSVSGTDPKTVIERASAKRNLNITCAEVLPRMREGGAFVKFSHDGNATTSEIEKTLQQYLRDEPVRPWWSPWKRMRAKAVKGRPWVEDLMRLPCSRLRVEFVSGEPGAPATEAVELSQEELFQFFRPYGKLSDIVMQSPDSKVLPRFAYLDYSSIGKAIMARNCMHGYIVSEAEGGGKKGTILRLKYEQKIKPRYIRDWIFNHPRIIIPIVAALIAGTVAVVFDPIRTFFVKAHITRNFHIEENKWYQWIKGYATDIIGGGKKRDDDDGMDAIWDDRKDNIEQIRTWLVETAETFIIVQGPKGSGKRELVVDQALQDRKLKLIIDCKPIQEARGESATICAAALSVGYRPVFSWMNSISGMIDMAAQGATGVNTGFSETMDSQLSKIWNTTASALRQIALDNRHKNDKDAHLEDDEWLEAHPERRPVVVIDNFLHKSQEGGIVYDKIADWAALLTTTNIAHVIFLTNDVAYSKSLCKAMPYRMFREISLSDCGPEEAKRFVITYLDADVEDDPAPKDGSPKKIPSQHRTDLGELDTCIDLLGGRLTDLEFLSRRIKCGETPTKAVHEIINQSASEILKIFLLGTEEEKGNRYWNTEQAWFLIKQLAQKECLRYNEVLIDDIFKTGGESVLRALEQAELISIVSGANGRPSVIKPGKPVYHPAFKRLTEDKVLKSRLDLAVLTQLMKIESATIDKCENELLLLSQLRNQPAPTHGRVNYLLIKLMSSQGKVEKYETEMKGLKKRSLDLPTTERRATSSSTSPIVATVHCPLRDSRYFILSGAAHFVVSILCPSTPFPPRFASQPGAMAPITDTVVDDLKSTVSRLEQRIAELENKLSGHGGQSPSQESVRMILMGPPGAGKGTQAPRIKEKFCACHLATGDMLRAQVAAKTTLGREAKKIMDAGGLVSDEIMVNMIKTELETNQECSKGFILDGFPRTVTQAEKLDGMLAATKKPLQHAIELQIDDGLLVSRITGRLVHPASGRSYHKIFNPPKAPMTDDLTGEPLIQRSDDNEDTLKKRLSTYHAQTAPVVAYYQKTGIWKPIDASQEPGQVWKSLLKIFDNKAMIGGQSGSLLNKIGLKN
;
A
#
# COMPACT_ATOMS: atom_id res chain seq x y z
N MET A 1 -50.94 27.23 58.80
CA MET A 1 -52.33 27.11 59.29
C MET A 1 -52.96 28.50 59.29
N PRO A 2 -54.29 28.64 59.21
CA PRO A 2 -55.33 27.60 59.24
C PRO A 2 -55.56 26.94 57.87
N ALA A 3 -56.56 26.04 57.82
CA ALA A 3 -57.13 25.49 56.60
C ALA A 3 -58.65 25.75 56.62
N VAL A 4 -59.26 25.84 55.44
CA VAL A 4 -60.72 25.74 55.26
C VAL A 4 -60.95 24.72 54.15
N ALA A 5 -61.78 23.73 54.41
CA ALA A 5 -62.16 22.71 53.44
C ALA A 5 -63.66 22.85 53.15
N LEU A 6 -64.03 22.85 51.86
CA LEU A 6 -65.29 22.30 51.35
C LEU A 6 -65.38 22.50 49.83
N CYS A 7 -65.26 21.39 49.08
CA CYS A 7 -66.13 20.98 47.97
C CYS A 7 -65.45 19.84 47.18
N MET A 8 -66.16 18.74 46.95
CA MET A 8 -65.70 17.72 46.02
C MET A 8 -65.91 18.21 44.58
N GLY A 9 -64.84 18.28 43.80
CA GLY A 9 -64.85 18.66 42.39
C GLY A 9 -63.78 17.87 41.63
N GLN A 10 -64.08 17.48 40.39
CA GLN A 10 -63.29 16.49 39.63
C GLN A 10 -61.82 16.91 39.45
N GLN A 11 -60.89 16.04 39.87
CA GLN A 11 -59.49 16.14 39.48
C GLN A 11 -59.32 15.79 37.99
N VAL A 12 -59.16 16.83 37.16
CA VAL A 12 -58.84 16.70 35.74
C VAL A 12 -57.51 15.97 35.57
N ARG A 13 -57.53 14.82 34.89
CA ARG A 13 -56.32 14.02 34.65
C ARG A 13 -55.44 14.68 33.58
N TYR A 14 -54.22 15.05 33.95
CA TYR A 14 -53.12 15.28 33.01
C TYR A 14 -52.37 13.96 32.84
N VAL A 15 -52.77 13.12 31.87
CA VAL A 15 -52.19 11.78 31.70
C VAL A 15 -50.85 11.85 30.96
N THR A 16 -49.77 12.03 31.74
CA THR A 16 -48.38 12.13 31.23
C THR A 16 -47.86 10.86 30.53
N GLY A 17 -48.53 9.72 30.68
CA GLY A 17 -48.11 8.43 30.13
C GLY A 17 -48.76 7.97 28.81
N LEU A 18 -49.80 8.65 28.30
CA LEU A 18 -50.55 8.19 27.12
C LEU A 18 -50.20 8.97 25.84
N GLN A 19 -49.02 8.70 25.28
CA GLN A 19 -48.66 9.20 23.93
C GLN A 19 -49.48 8.56 22.79
N ALA A 20 -50.32 7.56 23.10
CA ALA A 20 -51.09 6.73 22.17
C ALA A 20 -52.61 6.70 22.43
N GLY A 21 -53.19 7.73 23.08
CA GLY A 21 -54.64 7.85 23.29
C GLY A 21 -55.23 6.92 24.37
N GLU A 22 -56.57 6.90 24.46
CA GLU A 22 -57.32 6.10 25.43
C GLU A 22 -56.99 4.61 25.25
N ASP A 23 -56.66 3.92 26.36
CA ASP A 23 -56.21 2.52 26.42
C ASP A 23 -55.11 2.11 25.41
N LYS A 24 -54.29 3.08 24.96
CA LYS A 24 -53.27 2.94 23.90
C LYS A 24 -53.85 2.54 22.53
N THR A 25 -55.16 2.71 22.31
CA THR A 25 -55.86 2.36 21.06
C THR A 25 -55.52 3.27 19.87
N GLY A 26 -54.81 4.38 20.11
CA GLY A 26 -54.54 5.41 19.12
C GLY A 26 -55.71 6.38 18.89
N HIS A 27 -56.81 6.26 19.63
CA HIS A 27 -58.00 7.10 19.45
C HIS A 27 -58.43 7.81 20.75
N ILE A 28 -59.40 8.72 20.62
CA ILE A 28 -60.06 9.43 21.71
C ILE A 28 -61.57 9.37 21.41
N SER A 29 -62.34 8.84 22.36
CA SER A 29 -63.80 8.76 22.33
C SER A 29 -64.43 9.99 23.00
N ALA A 30 -65.71 10.24 22.71
CA ALA A 30 -66.54 11.22 23.39
C ALA A 30 -67.94 10.63 23.59
N GLY A 31 -68.50 10.80 24.79
CA GLY A 31 -69.89 10.51 25.09
C GLY A 31 -70.88 11.49 24.45
N PRO A 32 -72.20 11.26 24.57
CA PRO A 32 -73.22 12.05 23.88
C PRO A 32 -73.27 13.53 24.27
N ASN A 33 -72.82 13.88 25.49
CA ASN A 33 -72.74 15.24 26.00
C ASN A 33 -71.28 15.75 26.11
N GLU A 34 -70.35 15.09 25.41
CA GLU A 34 -68.93 15.44 25.38
C GLU A 34 -68.47 15.88 23.98
N GLY A 35 -67.50 16.79 23.93
CA GLY A 35 -66.82 17.20 22.72
C GLY A 35 -65.30 17.18 22.86
N ILE A 36 -64.60 17.27 21.73
CA ILE A 36 -63.13 17.31 21.68
C ILE A 36 -62.69 18.57 20.92
N PHE A 37 -61.89 19.41 21.57
CA PHE A 37 -61.17 20.52 20.94
C PHE A 37 -59.71 20.16 20.70
N PHE A 38 -59.14 20.52 19.54
CA PHE A 38 -57.69 20.53 19.34
C PHE A 38 -57.14 21.94 19.46
N PHE A 39 -56.23 22.14 20.41
CA PHE A 39 -55.49 23.37 20.64
C PHE A 39 -54.11 23.29 19.98
N ASN A 40 -53.72 24.34 19.26
CA ASN A 40 -52.47 24.39 18.50
C ASN A 40 -51.61 25.58 18.93
N ASN A 41 -50.28 25.43 18.89
CA ASN A 41 -49.28 26.37 19.41
C ASN A 41 -49.37 26.49 20.95
N VAL A 42 -49.56 25.33 21.61
CA VAL A 42 -49.52 25.10 23.07
C VAL A 42 -48.11 24.78 23.54
N PHE A 43 -47.31 24.13 22.68
CA PHE A 43 -45.92 23.72 22.89
C PHE A 43 -45.05 24.09 21.66
N PRO A 44 -43.70 24.18 21.78
CA PRO A 44 -42.81 24.26 20.63
C PRO A 44 -42.74 22.91 19.89
N ILE A 45 -42.73 22.94 18.55
CA ILE A 45 -42.65 21.74 17.70
C ILE A 45 -41.25 21.12 17.85
N GLN A 46 -41.16 19.90 18.37
CA GLN A 46 -39.89 19.21 18.61
C GLN A 46 -39.26 18.64 17.34
N ILE A 47 -38.35 19.39 16.70
CA ILE A 47 -37.55 18.96 15.53
C ILE A 47 -36.35 18.05 15.95
N ARG A 48 -36.50 17.28 17.05
CA ARG A 48 -35.38 16.78 17.89
C ARG A 48 -34.60 15.57 17.34
N LYS A 49 -34.80 15.15 16.08
CA LYS A 49 -34.12 13.98 15.48
C LYS A 49 -33.71 14.17 14.01
N VAL A 50 -32.79 15.12 13.78
CA VAL A 50 -31.99 15.21 12.53
C VAL A 50 -30.48 15.08 12.82
N LEU A 51 -30.01 15.46 14.02
CA LEU A 51 -28.58 15.56 14.38
C LEU A 51 -28.17 14.88 15.71
N GLY A 52 -29.01 14.01 16.28
CA GLY A 52 -28.64 13.10 17.39
C GLY A 52 -28.38 13.71 18.78
N LEU A 53 -28.19 15.03 18.92
CA LEU A 53 -27.82 15.68 20.18
C LEU A 53 -29.00 15.92 21.16
N PRO A 54 -28.84 15.62 22.46
CA PRO A 54 -29.85 15.92 23.48
C PRO A 54 -29.73 17.36 24.02
N MET A 55 -30.80 18.16 23.88
CA MET A 55 -30.93 19.44 24.58
C MET A 55 -31.11 19.25 26.11
N PRO A 56 -30.56 20.14 26.96
CA PRO A 56 -30.63 20.02 28.42
C PRO A 56 -32.03 20.29 29.00
N GLY A 57 -32.43 19.47 29.99
CA GLY A 57 -33.79 19.44 30.56
C GLY A 57 -34.26 20.68 31.34
N ILE A 58 -33.42 21.71 31.48
CA ILE A 58 -33.83 22.99 32.08
C ILE A 58 -34.86 23.70 31.18
N LEU A 59 -34.72 23.60 29.86
CA LEU A 59 -35.71 24.16 28.92
C LEU A 59 -37.08 23.47 29.03
N ASP A 60 -37.13 22.16 29.28
CA ASP A 60 -38.39 21.42 29.38
C ASP A 60 -39.26 21.90 30.58
N ARG A 61 -38.66 22.48 31.63
CA ARG A 61 -39.41 23.16 32.72
C ARG A 61 -39.93 24.55 32.31
N LEU A 62 -39.11 25.36 31.65
CA LEU A 62 -39.47 26.73 31.20
C LEU A 62 -40.52 26.77 30.07
N VAL A 63 -40.74 25.62 29.42
CA VAL A 63 -41.70 25.42 28.33
C VAL A 63 -43.04 24.82 28.82
N SER A 64 -43.21 24.61 30.13
CA SER A 64 -44.46 24.09 30.70
C SER A 64 -45.66 25.02 30.42
N PRO A 65 -46.86 24.49 30.08
CA PRO A 65 -48.03 25.31 29.71
C PRO A 65 -48.54 26.24 30.82
N SER A 66 -48.38 25.82 32.07
CA SER A 66 -48.76 26.59 33.27
C SER A 66 -47.89 27.84 33.46
N VAL A 67 -46.57 27.72 33.24
CA VAL A 67 -45.62 28.85 33.32
C VAL A 67 -45.75 29.80 32.11
N SER A 68 -46.11 29.26 30.95
CA SER A 68 -46.23 30.03 29.71
C SER A 68 -47.64 30.59 29.43
N GLY A 69 -48.61 30.29 30.29
CA GLY A 69 -50.00 30.75 30.14
C GLY A 69 -50.74 30.15 28.95
N THR A 70 -50.23 29.06 28.36
CA THR A 70 -50.82 28.35 27.21
C THR A 70 -51.71 27.18 27.61
N ASP A 71 -51.81 26.89 28.92
CA ASP A 71 -52.52 25.75 29.48
C ASP A 71 -54.01 25.71 29.05
N PRO A 72 -54.44 24.77 28.18
CA PRO A 72 -55.76 24.82 27.54
C PRO A 72 -56.92 24.83 28.52
N LYS A 73 -56.78 24.13 29.66
CA LYS A 73 -57.76 24.12 30.75
C LYS A 73 -58.04 25.54 31.27
N THR A 74 -56.98 26.27 31.67
CA THR A 74 -57.11 27.65 32.18
C THR A 74 -57.68 28.62 31.16
N VAL A 75 -57.49 28.34 29.87
CA VAL A 75 -58.01 29.15 28.77
C VAL A 75 -59.51 28.88 28.55
N ILE A 76 -59.97 27.64 28.69
CA ILE A 76 -61.40 27.31 28.69
C ILE A 76 -62.11 27.87 29.92
N GLU A 77 -61.50 27.77 31.11
CA GLU A 77 -62.05 28.33 32.35
C GLU A 77 -62.21 29.86 32.27
N ARG A 78 -61.22 30.57 31.74
CA ARG A 78 -61.32 32.03 31.48
C ARG A 78 -62.35 32.37 30.39
N ALA A 79 -62.47 31.56 29.34
CA ALA A 79 -63.48 31.75 28.30
C ALA A 79 -64.90 31.54 28.86
N SER A 80 -65.09 30.52 29.69
CA SER A 80 -66.34 30.22 30.39
C SER A 80 -66.77 31.39 31.27
N ALA A 81 -65.89 31.85 32.16
CA ALA A 81 -66.17 32.95 33.09
C ALA A 81 -66.42 34.31 32.40
N LYS A 82 -65.87 34.54 31.20
CA LYS A 82 -66.03 35.82 30.45
C LYS A 82 -67.14 35.81 29.39
N ARG A 83 -67.64 34.64 28.98
CA ARG A 83 -68.63 34.49 27.89
C ARG A 83 -69.84 33.62 28.26
N ASN A 84 -70.03 33.30 29.54
CA ASN A 84 -71.12 32.47 30.09
C ASN A 84 -71.27 31.11 29.35
N LEU A 85 -70.16 30.38 29.19
CA LEU A 85 -70.19 29.03 28.61
C LEU A 85 -70.19 27.98 29.73
N ASN A 86 -71.30 27.24 29.88
CA ASN A 86 -71.37 26.07 30.76
C ASN A 86 -70.59 24.89 30.14
N ILE A 87 -69.30 24.82 30.46
CA ILE A 87 -68.36 23.82 29.93
C ILE A 87 -67.41 23.41 31.04
N THR A 88 -67.24 22.11 31.27
CA THR A 88 -66.20 21.57 32.15
C THR A 88 -65.16 20.79 31.35
N CYS A 89 -63.89 20.96 31.69
CA CYS A 89 -62.76 20.29 31.03
C CYS A 89 -62.51 18.94 31.69
N ALA A 90 -62.81 17.83 31.01
CA ALA A 90 -62.68 16.47 31.54
C ALA A 90 -61.23 15.94 31.49
N GLU A 91 -60.54 16.13 30.36
CA GLU A 91 -59.17 15.62 30.14
C GLU A 91 -58.36 16.50 29.17
N VAL A 92 -57.04 16.57 29.38
CA VAL A 92 -56.08 17.26 28.49
C VAL A 92 -54.97 16.29 28.06
N LEU A 93 -54.89 16.02 26.76
CA LEU A 93 -53.93 15.10 26.15
C LEU A 93 -52.87 15.86 25.32
N PRO A 94 -51.64 16.06 25.85
CA PRO A 94 -50.61 16.88 25.21
C PRO A 94 -49.92 16.19 24.02
N ARG A 95 -49.62 16.95 22.96
CA ARG A 95 -48.97 16.47 21.72
C ARG A 95 -47.72 17.30 21.40
N MET A 96 -46.66 17.11 22.20
CA MET A 96 -45.35 17.80 22.09
C MET A 96 -44.79 17.83 20.66
N ARG A 97 -44.86 16.70 19.94
CA ARG A 97 -44.31 16.55 18.57
C ARG A 97 -45.06 17.38 17.51
N GLU A 98 -46.31 17.75 17.80
CA GLU A 98 -47.18 18.55 16.93
C GLU A 98 -47.44 19.96 17.51
N GLY A 99 -46.82 20.32 18.64
CA GLY A 99 -46.94 21.65 19.25
C GLY A 99 -48.33 21.98 19.82
N GLY A 100 -49.18 20.98 20.10
CA GLY A 100 -50.58 21.17 20.46
C GLY A 100 -51.08 20.23 21.56
N ALA A 101 -52.38 20.20 21.81
CA ALA A 101 -53.05 19.31 22.75
C ALA A 101 -54.50 19.04 22.31
N PHE A 102 -55.01 17.84 22.58
CA PHE A 102 -56.46 17.57 22.56
C PHE A 102 -57.04 17.86 23.94
N VAL A 103 -58.28 18.35 23.98
CA VAL A 103 -59.03 18.63 25.21
C VAL A 103 -60.43 18.05 25.08
N LYS A 104 -60.78 17.13 25.99
CA LYS A 104 -62.11 16.54 26.14
C LYS A 104 -62.91 17.38 27.13
N PHE A 105 -64.12 17.78 26.75
CA PHE A 105 -64.98 18.65 27.57
C PHE A 105 -66.42 18.13 27.57
N SER A 106 -67.18 18.41 28.63
CA SER A 106 -68.63 18.18 28.68
C SER A 106 -69.41 19.50 28.70
N HIS A 107 -70.65 19.47 28.23
CA HIS A 107 -71.57 20.62 28.19
C HIS A 107 -73.01 20.20 28.50
N ASP A 108 -73.81 21.12 29.03
CA ASP A 108 -75.14 20.86 29.61
C ASP A 108 -76.26 20.61 28.57
N GLY A 109 -75.94 20.11 27.37
CA GLY A 109 -76.89 19.80 26.29
C GLY A 109 -77.54 21.00 25.58
N ASN A 110 -77.77 22.12 26.28
CA ASN A 110 -78.48 23.31 25.80
C ASN A 110 -77.77 24.13 24.69
N ALA A 111 -76.56 23.75 24.27
CA ALA A 111 -75.78 24.46 23.26
C ALA A 111 -74.97 23.48 22.39
N THR A 112 -74.86 23.78 21.09
CA THR A 112 -74.19 22.91 20.11
C THR A 112 -72.68 23.12 20.13
N THR A 113 -71.90 22.05 19.94
CA THR A 113 -70.42 22.09 19.79
C THR A 113 -69.92 23.12 18.76
N SER A 114 -70.69 23.39 17.70
CA SER A 114 -70.40 24.42 16.69
C SER A 114 -70.52 25.86 17.22
N GLU A 115 -71.46 26.10 18.13
CA GLU A 115 -71.70 27.40 18.76
C GLU A 115 -70.64 27.66 19.83
N ILE A 116 -70.30 26.62 20.60
CA ILE A 116 -69.17 26.62 21.51
C ILE A 116 -67.86 26.91 20.75
N GLU A 117 -67.61 26.27 19.60
CA GLU A 117 -66.43 26.56 18.76
C GLU A 117 -66.40 28.03 18.33
N LYS A 118 -67.51 28.59 17.86
CA LYS A 118 -67.61 30.00 17.44
C LYS A 118 -67.26 30.96 18.59
N THR A 119 -67.84 30.76 19.77
CA THR A 119 -67.61 31.63 20.93
C THR A 119 -66.18 31.51 21.46
N LEU A 120 -65.64 30.28 21.55
CA LEU A 120 -64.23 30.06 21.93
C LEU A 120 -63.26 30.68 20.90
N GLN A 121 -63.58 30.65 19.61
CA GLN A 121 -62.79 31.32 18.57
C GLN A 121 -62.94 32.84 18.56
N GLN A 122 -64.05 33.39 19.04
CA GLN A 122 -64.20 34.83 19.24
C GLN A 122 -63.33 35.27 20.42
N TYR A 123 -63.44 34.60 21.57
CA TYR A 123 -62.57 34.83 22.71
C TYR A 123 -61.07 34.73 22.37
N LEU A 124 -60.62 33.70 21.63
CA LEU A 124 -59.23 33.56 21.17
C LEU A 124 -58.81 34.54 20.03
N ARG A 125 -59.75 35.34 19.52
CA ARG A 125 -59.46 36.49 18.64
C ARG A 125 -59.30 37.77 19.46
N ASP A 126 -60.20 37.99 20.42
CA ASP A 126 -60.26 39.16 21.30
C ASP A 126 -59.09 39.18 22.29
N GLU A 127 -58.79 38.03 22.93
CA GLU A 127 -57.69 37.82 23.87
C GLU A 127 -56.67 36.81 23.30
N PRO A 128 -55.74 37.26 22.44
CA PRO A 128 -54.85 36.38 21.69
C PRO A 128 -53.69 35.84 22.55
N VAL A 129 -53.90 34.68 23.17
CA VAL A 129 -52.84 33.91 23.88
C VAL A 129 -51.66 33.65 22.93
N ARG A 130 -50.45 34.11 23.31
CA ARG A 130 -49.19 33.97 22.56
C ARG A 130 -48.10 33.39 23.47
N PRO A 131 -47.51 32.23 23.16
CA PRO A 131 -46.39 31.70 23.92
C PRO A 131 -45.13 32.55 23.72
N TRP A 132 -44.28 32.66 24.76
CA TRP A 132 -43.05 33.44 24.71
C TRP A 132 -42.04 32.94 23.65
N TRP A 133 -42.03 31.64 23.34
CA TRP A 133 -41.22 31.05 22.27
C TRP A 133 -41.83 31.22 20.85
N SER A 134 -43.03 31.82 20.76
CA SER A 134 -43.80 31.95 19.51
C SER A 134 -44.60 33.26 19.45
N PRO A 135 -44.01 34.44 19.75
CA PRO A 135 -44.75 35.69 19.99
C PRO A 135 -45.52 36.21 18.76
N TRP A 136 -45.12 35.77 17.57
CA TRP A 136 -45.75 36.07 16.28
C TRP A 136 -46.94 35.14 15.93
N LYS A 137 -47.23 34.12 16.75
CA LYS A 137 -48.32 33.15 16.52
C LYS A 137 -49.22 33.06 17.75
N ARG A 138 -50.49 33.45 17.60
CA ARG A 138 -51.51 33.18 18.61
C ARG A 138 -51.96 31.72 18.60
N MET A 139 -52.31 31.20 19.78
CA MET A 139 -52.97 29.93 19.98
C MET A 139 -54.32 29.88 19.23
N ARG A 140 -54.78 28.69 18.86
CA ARG A 140 -56.08 28.46 18.18
C ARG A 140 -56.70 27.16 18.66
N ALA A 141 -58.04 27.14 18.76
CA ALA A 141 -58.83 25.94 19.00
C ALA A 141 -59.86 25.74 17.87
N LYS A 142 -60.11 24.48 17.48
CA LYS A 142 -61.24 24.06 16.61
C LYS A 142 -61.79 22.72 17.11
N ALA A 143 -63.08 22.46 16.89
CA ALA A 143 -63.67 21.18 17.23
C ALA A 143 -63.09 20.09 16.32
N VAL A 144 -62.87 18.91 16.88
CA VAL A 144 -62.49 17.72 16.14
C VAL A 144 -63.78 17.12 15.57
N LYS A 145 -63.86 17.02 14.23
CA LYS A 145 -65.03 16.49 13.52
C LYS A 145 -64.90 15.01 13.17
N GLY A 146 -63.68 14.55 12.88
CA GLY A 146 -63.40 13.14 12.59
C GLY A 146 -63.03 12.35 13.85
N ARG A 147 -62.72 11.05 13.69
CA ARG A 147 -62.13 10.24 14.77
C ARG A 147 -60.62 10.53 14.88
N PRO A 148 -60.15 11.29 15.88
CA PRO A 148 -58.74 11.71 15.95
C PRO A 148 -57.83 10.49 16.09
N TRP A 149 -56.68 10.51 15.40
CA TRP A 149 -55.69 9.43 15.45
C TRP A 149 -54.37 9.91 16.06
N VAL A 150 -54.10 9.43 17.26
CA VAL A 150 -52.97 9.79 18.13
C VAL A 150 -51.77 8.87 17.81
N GLU A 151 -51.16 9.06 16.63
CA GLU A 151 -49.99 8.25 16.24
C GLU A 151 -48.75 8.59 17.09
N ASP A 152 -47.96 7.58 17.45
CA ASP A 152 -46.57 7.74 17.92
C ASP A 152 -45.51 7.33 16.88
N LEU A 153 -45.94 6.93 15.67
CA LEU A 153 -45.06 6.65 14.54
C LEU A 153 -44.11 7.83 14.26
N MET A 154 -42.84 7.55 13.95
CA MET A 154 -41.74 8.51 13.75
C MET A 154 -41.90 9.39 12.48
N ARG A 155 -42.95 10.21 12.42
CA ARG A 155 -43.24 11.19 11.36
C ARG A 155 -43.22 12.62 11.92
N LEU A 156 -42.41 13.48 11.30
CA LEU A 156 -42.37 14.91 11.62
C LEU A 156 -43.52 15.66 10.90
N PRO A 157 -44.15 16.66 11.53
CA PRO A 157 -45.20 17.45 10.89
C PRO A 157 -44.64 18.35 9.79
N CYS A 158 -45.34 18.43 8.67
CA CYS A 158 -44.99 19.26 7.52
C CYS A 158 -46.20 20.03 6.98
N SER A 159 -45.96 20.95 6.04
CA SER A 159 -47.00 21.77 5.41
C SER A 159 -47.86 21.01 4.39
N ARG A 160 -47.36 19.90 3.84
CA ARG A 160 -48.07 19.05 2.88
C ARG A 160 -48.76 17.90 3.61
N LEU A 161 -50.06 17.78 3.41
CA LEU A 161 -50.84 16.61 3.83
C LEU A 161 -51.14 15.73 2.62
N ARG A 162 -51.25 14.43 2.87
CA ARG A 162 -51.85 13.45 1.96
C ARG A 162 -53.20 13.02 2.56
N VAL A 163 -54.27 13.21 1.82
CA VAL A 163 -55.63 12.76 2.14
C VAL A 163 -55.90 11.50 1.34
N GLU A 164 -56.08 10.36 1.99
CA GLU A 164 -56.50 9.10 1.36
C GLU A 164 -58.00 8.90 1.55
N PHE A 165 -58.71 8.53 0.47
CA PHE A 165 -60.14 8.22 0.46
C PHE A 165 -60.37 6.73 0.74
N VAL A 166 -61.23 6.40 1.69
CA VAL A 166 -61.53 5.01 2.09
C VAL A 166 -63.04 4.84 2.29
N SER A 167 -63.60 3.66 1.98
CA SER A 167 -65.03 3.37 2.17
C SER A 167 -65.44 3.45 3.66
N GLY A 168 -66.70 3.79 3.92
CA GLY A 168 -67.31 3.79 5.26
C GLY A 168 -67.41 2.41 5.92
N GLU A 169 -67.44 1.33 5.13
CA GLU A 169 -67.63 -0.03 5.63
C GLU A 169 -66.34 -0.68 6.14
N PRO A 170 -66.33 -1.27 7.36
CA PRO A 170 -65.15 -1.96 7.90
C PRO A 170 -64.75 -3.19 7.08
N GLY A 171 -63.69 -3.05 6.27
CA GLY A 171 -63.10 -4.14 5.49
C GLY A 171 -63.48 -4.17 4.00
N ALA A 172 -64.31 -3.23 3.52
CA ALA A 172 -64.62 -3.09 2.10
C ALA A 172 -63.37 -2.75 1.25
N PRO A 173 -63.30 -3.20 -0.02
CA PRO A 173 -62.15 -2.95 -0.89
C PRO A 173 -62.00 -1.46 -1.21
N ALA A 174 -60.74 -1.01 -1.32
CA ALA A 174 -60.37 0.40 -1.51
C ALA A 174 -60.78 1.00 -2.87
N THR A 175 -61.48 0.24 -3.72
CA THR A 175 -62.11 0.65 -4.99
C THR A 175 -63.52 1.23 -4.82
N GLU A 176 -64.16 1.06 -3.66
CA GLU A 176 -65.54 1.53 -3.42
C GLU A 176 -65.62 2.95 -2.80
N ALA A 177 -64.48 3.60 -2.53
CA ALA A 177 -64.45 4.96 -2.02
C ALA A 177 -64.63 5.98 -3.16
N VAL A 178 -65.44 7.02 -2.94
CA VAL A 178 -65.61 8.11 -3.90
C VAL A 178 -64.44 9.09 -3.78
N GLU A 179 -63.83 9.47 -4.91
CA GLU A 179 -62.83 10.53 -4.94
C GLU A 179 -63.53 11.90 -4.87
N LEU A 180 -63.24 12.70 -3.85
CA LEU A 180 -63.76 14.07 -3.75
C LEU A 180 -63.09 14.98 -4.77
N SER A 181 -63.85 15.93 -5.32
CA SER A 181 -63.35 16.98 -6.19
C SER A 181 -62.39 17.94 -5.46
N GLN A 182 -61.61 18.68 -6.25
CA GLN A 182 -60.74 19.74 -5.74
C GLN A 182 -61.52 20.87 -5.02
N GLU A 183 -62.78 21.09 -5.39
CA GLU A 183 -63.64 22.14 -4.81
C GLU A 183 -64.22 21.70 -3.46
N GLU A 184 -64.71 20.46 -3.34
CA GLU A 184 -65.15 19.88 -2.07
C GLU A 184 -63.98 19.81 -1.07
N LEU A 185 -62.81 19.33 -1.52
CA LEU A 185 -61.58 19.36 -0.72
C LEU A 185 -61.24 20.79 -0.27
N PHE A 186 -61.35 21.79 -1.15
CA PHE A 186 -61.16 23.18 -0.76
C PHE A 186 -62.19 23.60 0.32
N GLN A 187 -63.47 23.31 0.15
CA GLN A 187 -64.53 23.64 1.10
C GLN A 187 -64.30 23.01 2.49
N PHE A 188 -63.91 21.74 2.58
CA PHE A 188 -63.60 21.08 3.85
C PHE A 188 -62.33 21.63 4.52
N PHE A 189 -61.29 21.93 3.74
CA PHE A 189 -59.95 22.20 4.28
C PHE A 189 -59.59 23.68 4.42
N ARG A 190 -60.29 24.58 3.71
CA ARG A 190 -60.12 26.05 3.76
C ARG A 190 -60.46 26.70 5.12
N PRO A 191 -61.42 26.21 5.95
CA PRO A 191 -61.67 26.73 7.29
C PRO A 191 -60.49 26.56 8.27
N TYR A 192 -59.59 25.61 8.01
CA TYR A 192 -58.40 25.36 8.85
C TYR A 192 -57.22 26.27 8.49
N GLY A 193 -57.18 26.82 7.27
CA GLY A 193 -56.19 27.83 6.87
C GLY A 193 -56.18 28.16 5.37
N LYS A 194 -55.33 29.12 4.98
CA LYS A 194 -55.02 29.34 3.56
C LYS A 194 -54.20 28.15 3.03
N LEU A 195 -54.82 27.35 2.17
CA LEU A 195 -54.15 26.42 1.28
C LEU A 195 -53.27 27.19 0.28
N SER A 196 -52.19 26.57 -0.14
CA SER A 196 -51.26 27.04 -1.16
C SER A 196 -51.45 26.32 -2.48
N ASP A 197 -51.81 25.04 -2.45
CA ASP A 197 -52.01 24.17 -3.62
C ASP A 197 -52.87 22.95 -3.24
N ILE A 198 -53.59 22.38 -4.22
CA ILE A 198 -54.31 21.10 -4.11
C ILE A 198 -53.93 20.28 -5.35
N VAL A 199 -53.26 19.15 -5.16
CA VAL A 199 -52.82 18.28 -6.26
C VAL A 199 -53.52 16.94 -6.15
N MET A 200 -54.47 16.69 -7.05
CA MET A 200 -55.11 15.39 -7.21
C MET A 200 -54.12 14.34 -7.74
N GLN A 201 -54.34 13.07 -7.41
CA GLN A 201 -53.67 11.95 -8.07
C GLN A 201 -54.12 11.85 -9.53
N SER A 202 -53.21 11.56 -10.46
CA SER A 202 -53.57 11.35 -11.88
C SER A 202 -54.58 10.20 -12.03
N PRO A 203 -55.61 10.31 -12.90
CA PRO A 203 -56.58 9.24 -13.14
C PRO A 203 -55.91 7.91 -13.53
N ASP A 204 -54.83 7.94 -14.31
CA ASP A 204 -54.10 6.74 -14.78
C ASP A 204 -53.36 5.97 -13.66
N SER A 205 -53.27 6.56 -12.46
CA SER A 205 -52.47 6.02 -11.36
C SER A 205 -53.13 4.80 -10.70
N LYS A 206 -52.54 3.62 -10.89
CA LYS A 206 -52.97 2.33 -10.29
C LYS A 206 -52.75 2.20 -8.77
N VAL A 207 -52.55 3.31 -8.05
CA VAL A 207 -52.25 3.28 -6.60
C VAL A 207 -53.54 3.49 -5.80
N LEU A 208 -53.93 2.46 -5.04
CA LEU A 208 -55.08 2.47 -4.13
C LEU A 208 -54.60 2.43 -2.66
N PRO A 209 -55.35 3.00 -1.69
CA PRO A 209 -56.50 3.90 -1.88
C PRO A 209 -56.12 5.18 -2.62
N ARG A 210 -57.09 5.76 -3.33
CA ARG A 210 -56.95 7.04 -4.03
C ARG A 210 -56.66 8.18 -3.06
N PHE A 211 -55.93 9.20 -3.51
CA PHE A 211 -55.49 10.29 -2.63
C PHE A 211 -55.31 11.65 -3.32
N ALA A 212 -55.33 12.71 -2.52
CA ALA A 212 -54.96 14.07 -2.91
C ALA A 212 -53.88 14.64 -1.98
N TYR A 213 -53.06 15.57 -2.49
CA TYR A 213 -52.13 16.35 -1.68
C TYR A 213 -52.69 17.75 -1.42
N LEU A 214 -52.61 18.20 -0.16
CA LEU A 214 -52.96 19.55 0.27
C LEU A 214 -51.71 20.26 0.79
N ASP A 215 -51.21 21.27 0.07
CA ASP A 215 -50.15 22.13 0.59
C ASP A 215 -50.76 23.28 1.38
N TYR A 216 -50.43 23.40 2.66
CA TYR A 216 -50.76 24.56 3.47
C TYR A 216 -49.64 25.59 3.50
N SER A 217 -50.00 26.86 3.47
CA SER A 217 -49.09 28.01 3.65
C SER A 217 -48.39 28.09 5.03
N SER A 218 -48.58 27.12 5.93
CA SER A 218 -47.83 26.99 7.19
C SER A 218 -48.09 25.62 7.83
N ILE A 219 -47.05 25.01 8.41
CA ILE A 219 -47.12 23.69 9.10
C ILE A 219 -48.21 23.68 10.17
N GLY A 220 -48.38 24.76 10.94
CA GLY A 220 -49.43 24.85 11.97
C GLY A 220 -50.86 24.74 11.41
N LYS A 221 -51.10 25.17 10.16
CA LYS A 221 -52.42 25.04 9.51
C LYS A 221 -52.67 23.57 9.11
N ALA A 222 -51.64 22.89 8.61
CA ALA A 222 -51.68 21.45 8.31
C ALA A 222 -51.90 20.60 9.57
N ILE A 223 -51.21 20.88 10.68
CA ILE A 223 -51.41 20.18 11.97
C ILE A 223 -52.87 20.32 12.44
N MET A 224 -53.42 21.54 12.39
CA MET A 224 -54.83 21.78 12.77
C MET A 224 -55.81 21.03 11.86
N ALA A 225 -55.59 21.08 10.54
CA ALA A 225 -56.42 20.37 9.56
C ALA A 225 -56.39 18.86 9.75
N ARG A 226 -55.19 18.28 9.94
CA ARG A 226 -55.02 16.85 10.24
C ARG A 226 -55.81 16.45 11.48
N ASN A 227 -55.55 17.11 12.60
CA ASN A 227 -56.03 16.63 13.89
C ASN A 227 -57.53 16.88 14.12
N CYS A 228 -58.17 17.72 13.30
CA CYS A 228 -59.62 17.93 13.32
C CYS A 228 -60.41 17.07 12.30
N MET A 229 -59.82 16.73 11.14
CA MET A 229 -60.51 16.06 10.03
C MET A 229 -60.07 14.61 9.77
N HIS A 230 -59.01 14.11 10.41
CA HIS A 230 -58.65 12.69 10.29
C HIS A 230 -59.81 11.82 10.78
N GLY A 231 -60.22 10.84 9.98
CA GLY A 231 -61.35 9.96 10.30
C GLY A 231 -62.71 10.65 10.24
N TYR A 232 -62.84 11.78 9.52
CA TYR A 232 -64.16 12.35 9.18
C TYR A 232 -64.84 11.47 8.14
N ILE A 233 -66.14 11.23 8.30
CA ILE A 233 -66.98 10.48 7.37
C ILE A 233 -67.81 11.49 6.59
N VAL A 234 -67.56 11.58 5.29
CA VAL A 234 -68.33 12.43 4.37
C VAL A 234 -69.61 11.68 3.99
N SER A 235 -70.76 12.33 4.18
CA SER A 235 -72.08 11.76 3.87
C SER A 235 -72.44 11.88 2.38
N GLU A 236 -73.50 11.19 1.93
CA GLU A 236 -73.98 11.28 0.53
C GLU A 236 -74.34 12.71 0.13
N ALA A 237 -74.96 13.49 1.02
CA ALA A 237 -75.28 14.90 0.82
C ALA A 237 -74.05 15.84 0.84
N GLU A 238 -72.88 15.33 1.22
CA GLU A 238 -71.60 16.04 1.26
C GLU A 238 -70.62 15.54 0.17
N GLY A 239 -71.09 14.76 -0.81
CA GLY A 239 -70.27 14.21 -1.91
C GLY A 239 -69.64 12.84 -1.64
N GLY A 240 -69.83 12.28 -0.43
CA GLY A 240 -69.16 11.05 0.01
C GLY A 240 -69.68 9.73 -0.56
N GLY A 241 -70.76 9.77 -1.37
CA GLY A 241 -71.42 8.60 -1.95
C GLY A 241 -72.27 7.78 -0.98
N LYS A 242 -73.02 6.80 -1.50
CA LYS A 242 -74.03 6.00 -0.76
C LYS A 242 -73.51 5.22 0.44
N LYS A 243 -72.23 4.83 0.45
CA LYS A 243 -71.57 4.14 1.57
C LYS A 243 -70.81 5.10 2.53
N GLY A 244 -70.74 6.39 2.18
CA GLY A 244 -69.90 7.38 2.84
C GLY A 244 -68.40 7.17 2.59
N THR A 245 -67.63 8.26 2.63
CA THR A 245 -66.18 8.24 2.39
C THR A 245 -65.41 8.80 3.58
N ILE A 246 -64.48 8.00 4.13
CA ILE A 246 -63.62 8.33 5.27
C ILE A 246 -62.33 8.99 4.79
N LEU A 247 -62.01 10.17 5.36
CA LEU A 247 -60.78 10.91 5.04
C LEU A 247 -59.63 10.51 5.99
N ARG A 248 -58.59 9.83 5.47
CA ARG A 248 -57.39 9.46 6.24
C ARG A 248 -56.23 10.40 5.95
N LEU A 249 -55.82 11.20 6.94
CA LEU A 249 -54.83 12.27 6.77
C LEU A 249 -53.43 11.92 7.33
N LYS A 250 -52.41 12.04 6.47
CA LYS A 250 -50.99 11.78 6.76
C LYS A 250 -50.10 12.98 6.39
N TYR A 251 -48.93 13.10 7.02
CA TYR A 251 -47.88 14.05 6.62
C TYR A 251 -47.02 13.46 5.48
N GLU A 252 -46.70 14.25 4.46
CA GLU A 252 -45.86 13.85 3.32
C GLU A 252 -44.79 14.93 3.04
N GLN A 253 -43.53 14.56 2.82
CA GLN A 253 -42.46 15.57 2.70
C GLN A 253 -42.33 16.13 1.28
N LYS A 254 -42.43 17.46 1.15
CA LYS A 254 -42.06 18.18 -0.09
C LYS A 254 -40.54 18.16 -0.22
N ILE A 255 -40.01 17.27 -1.06
CA ILE A 255 -38.58 17.02 -1.26
C ILE A 255 -37.85 18.31 -1.65
N LYS A 256 -36.69 18.57 -1.01
CA LYS A 256 -35.39 19.01 -1.61
C LYS A 256 -34.39 19.43 -0.52
N PRO A 257 -33.46 18.54 -0.15
CA PRO A 257 -32.05 18.94 -0.04
C PRO A 257 -31.18 18.43 -1.20
N ARG A 258 -31.68 17.41 -1.94
CA ARG A 258 -30.90 16.75 -2.99
C ARG A 258 -30.59 17.66 -4.19
N TYR A 259 -31.42 18.63 -4.55
CA TYR A 259 -31.30 19.34 -5.84
C TYR A 259 -29.96 20.05 -6.10
N ILE A 260 -29.31 20.62 -5.07
CA ILE A 260 -27.97 21.23 -5.23
C ILE A 260 -26.91 20.14 -5.46
N ARG A 261 -26.99 19.05 -4.69
CA ARG A 261 -26.15 17.86 -4.87
C ARG A 261 -26.38 17.21 -6.24
N ASP A 262 -27.63 17.11 -6.68
CA ASP A 262 -28.00 16.56 -7.99
C ASP A 262 -27.48 17.47 -9.11
N TRP A 263 -27.59 18.81 -8.98
CA TRP A 263 -27.00 19.76 -9.94
C TRP A 263 -25.47 19.64 -10.02
N ILE A 264 -24.79 19.48 -8.88
CA ILE A 264 -23.34 19.23 -8.82
C ILE A 264 -22.96 17.94 -9.56
N PHE A 265 -23.72 16.85 -9.36
CA PHE A 265 -23.47 15.58 -10.07
C PHE A 265 -23.93 15.58 -11.54
N ASN A 266 -24.82 16.49 -11.95
CA ASN A 266 -25.33 16.58 -13.32
C ASN A 266 -24.50 17.48 -14.25
N HIS A 267 -23.64 18.36 -13.71
CA HIS A 267 -22.74 19.22 -14.52
C HIS A 267 -21.23 19.03 -14.23
N PRO A 268 -20.70 17.79 -14.24
CA PRO A 268 -19.30 17.51 -13.92
C PRO A 268 -18.31 18.23 -14.85
N ARG A 269 -18.67 18.41 -16.14
CA ARG A 269 -17.84 19.09 -17.15
C ARG A 269 -17.45 20.54 -16.81
N ILE A 270 -18.25 21.23 -16.00
CA ILE A 270 -17.98 22.62 -15.58
C ILE A 270 -17.37 22.65 -14.18
N ILE A 271 -17.86 21.78 -13.29
CA ILE A 271 -17.49 21.84 -11.87
C ILE A 271 -16.12 21.22 -11.59
N ILE A 272 -15.74 20.15 -12.30
CA ILE A 272 -14.43 19.50 -12.08
C ILE A 272 -13.26 20.46 -12.41
N PRO A 273 -13.22 21.15 -13.57
CA PRO A 273 -12.15 22.13 -13.85
C PRO A 273 -12.13 23.31 -12.87
N ILE A 274 -13.28 23.86 -12.48
CA ILE A 274 -13.36 24.99 -11.55
C ILE A 274 -12.86 24.59 -10.15
N VAL A 275 -13.24 23.41 -9.66
CA VAL A 275 -12.76 22.89 -8.36
C VAL A 275 -11.27 22.55 -8.42
N ALA A 276 -10.78 21.97 -9.51
CA ALA A 276 -9.35 21.72 -9.71
C ALA A 276 -8.53 23.01 -9.69
N ALA A 277 -8.96 24.04 -10.43
CA ALA A 277 -8.31 25.35 -10.46
C ALA A 277 -8.33 26.06 -9.09
N LEU A 278 -9.45 26.01 -8.36
CA LEU A 278 -9.54 26.55 -7.00
C LEU A 278 -8.62 25.82 -6.03
N ILE A 279 -8.52 24.50 -6.10
CA ILE A 279 -7.61 23.72 -5.24
C ILE A 279 -6.15 24.07 -5.58
N ALA A 280 -5.76 24.04 -6.86
CA ALA A 280 -4.40 24.33 -7.29
C ALA A 280 -3.96 25.76 -6.93
N GLY A 281 -4.80 26.76 -7.20
CA GLY A 281 -4.53 28.16 -6.84
C GLY A 281 -4.45 28.38 -5.34
N THR A 282 -5.35 27.78 -4.55
CA THR A 282 -5.29 27.85 -3.08
C THR A 282 -4.02 27.17 -2.55
N VAL A 283 -3.63 26.03 -3.12
CA VAL A 283 -2.43 25.30 -2.69
C VAL A 283 -1.16 26.08 -2.96
N ALA A 284 -1.00 26.69 -4.15
CA ALA A 284 0.16 27.51 -4.47
C ALA A 284 0.29 28.72 -3.53
N VAL A 285 -0.77 29.54 -3.43
CA VAL A 285 -0.77 30.78 -2.64
C VAL A 285 -0.52 30.53 -1.15
N VAL A 286 -1.02 29.43 -0.59
CA VAL A 286 -0.85 29.12 0.85
C VAL A 286 0.43 28.35 1.14
N PHE A 287 0.77 27.32 0.36
CA PHE A 287 1.86 26.40 0.72
C PHE A 287 3.23 26.78 0.16
N ASP A 288 3.34 27.53 -0.94
CA ASP A 288 4.67 27.87 -1.49
C ASP A 288 5.47 28.85 -0.58
N PRO A 289 4.86 29.84 0.09
CA PRO A 289 5.52 30.58 1.17
C PRO A 289 5.95 29.68 2.34
N ILE A 290 5.12 28.70 2.72
CA ILE A 290 5.41 27.74 3.80
C ILE A 290 6.58 26.81 3.42
N ARG A 291 6.63 26.35 2.16
CA ARG A 291 7.73 25.55 1.60
C ARG A 291 9.03 26.32 1.57
N THR A 292 8.99 27.58 1.11
CA THR A 292 10.14 28.49 1.12
C THR A 292 10.67 28.68 2.54
N PHE A 293 9.78 28.86 3.53
CA PHE A 293 10.16 28.91 4.94
C PHE A 293 10.80 27.61 5.45
N PHE A 294 10.26 26.43 5.11
CA PHE A 294 10.85 25.15 5.55
C PHE A 294 12.20 24.85 4.91
N VAL A 295 12.40 25.18 3.63
CA VAL A 295 13.73 25.10 2.97
C VAL A 295 14.70 26.07 3.64
N LYS A 296 14.27 27.32 3.90
CA LYS A 296 15.09 28.32 4.59
C LYS A 296 15.50 27.86 5.98
N ALA A 297 14.56 27.33 6.76
CA ALA A 297 14.77 26.74 8.08
C ALA A 297 15.73 25.54 8.08
N HIS A 298 15.74 24.75 7.00
CA HIS A 298 16.65 23.61 6.84
C HIS A 298 18.09 24.08 6.59
N ILE A 299 18.30 25.03 5.67
CA ILE A 299 19.62 25.55 5.30
C ILE A 299 20.23 26.39 6.43
N THR A 300 19.46 27.24 7.10
CA THR A 300 19.96 28.04 8.23
C THR A 300 20.14 27.25 9.52
N ARG A 301 19.69 25.98 9.56
CA ARG A 301 19.70 25.09 10.73
C ARG A 301 18.92 25.58 11.97
N ASN A 302 18.13 26.65 11.83
CA ASN A 302 17.34 27.27 12.92
C ASN A 302 16.32 26.35 13.62
N PHE A 303 16.11 25.13 13.12
CA PHE A 303 15.18 24.13 13.68
C PHE A 303 15.87 22.82 14.13
N HIS A 304 17.12 22.88 14.58
CA HIS A 304 17.70 21.81 15.41
C HIS A 304 17.05 21.79 16.80
N ILE A 305 15.88 21.14 16.87
CA ILE A 305 15.11 20.90 18.10
C ILE A 305 15.95 20.13 19.15
N GLU A 306 17.06 19.51 18.75
CA GLU A 306 18.02 18.83 19.62
C GLU A 306 18.74 19.76 20.64
N GLU A 307 18.76 21.07 20.43
CA GLU A 307 19.25 22.04 21.44
C GLU A 307 18.19 22.42 22.48
N ASN A 308 16.92 22.08 22.24
CA ASN A 308 15.83 22.38 23.18
C ASN A 308 15.80 21.36 24.31
N LYS A 309 16.01 21.82 25.55
CA LYS A 309 16.02 21.01 26.79
C LYS A 309 14.81 20.08 26.92
N TRP A 310 13.63 20.51 26.46
CA TRP A 310 12.41 19.69 26.48
C TRP A 310 12.48 18.47 25.54
N TYR A 311 13.14 18.60 24.40
CA TYR A 311 13.30 17.48 23.46
C TYR A 311 14.41 16.52 23.89
N GLN A 312 15.51 17.02 24.45
CA GLN A 312 16.52 16.16 25.08
C GLN A 312 15.93 15.34 26.24
N TRP A 313 15.07 15.96 27.06
CA TRP A 313 14.35 15.26 28.15
C TRP A 313 13.45 14.12 27.63
N ILE A 314 12.70 14.34 26.54
CA ILE A 314 11.89 13.30 25.89
C ILE A 314 12.78 12.21 25.24
N LYS A 315 13.88 12.61 24.58
CA LYS A 315 14.82 11.70 23.92
C LYS A 315 15.51 10.77 24.93
N GLY A 316 15.95 11.31 26.08
CA GLY A 316 16.57 10.55 27.17
C GLY A 316 15.68 9.41 27.71
N TYR A 317 14.37 9.64 27.83
CA TYR A 317 13.42 8.60 28.25
C TYR A 317 13.19 7.48 27.21
N ALA A 318 13.70 7.65 25.99
CA ALA A 318 13.56 6.67 24.89
C ALA A 318 14.89 6.01 24.49
N THR A 319 16.05 6.61 24.79
CA THR A 319 17.37 6.10 24.38
C THR A 319 17.98 5.08 25.33
N ASP A 320 17.58 5.02 26.60
CA ASP A 320 18.15 4.06 27.57
C ASP A 320 17.76 2.57 27.31
N ILE A 321 17.01 2.31 26.24
CA ILE A 321 16.70 0.96 25.71
C ILE A 321 17.33 0.73 24.31
N ILE A 322 17.83 1.78 23.65
CA ILE A 322 18.46 1.69 22.32
C ILE A 322 19.74 2.55 22.34
N GLY A 323 20.88 1.88 22.59
CA GLY A 323 22.19 2.53 22.72
C GLY A 323 22.59 3.32 21.48
N GLY A 324 22.46 4.65 21.54
CA GLY A 324 22.96 5.58 20.54
C GLY A 324 24.33 6.12 20.97
N GLY A 325 25.40 5.63 20.33
CA GLY A 325 26.75 6.15 20.55
C GLY A 325 26.87 7.63 20.20
N LYS A 326 27.79 8.33 20.88
CA LYS A 326 28.21 9.68 20.45
C LYS A 326 28.79 9.59 19.04
N LYS A 327 28.66 10.69 18.29
CA LYS A 327 29.18 10.83 16.92
C LYS A 327 30.16 11.99 16.82
N ARG A 328 31.10 12.04 17.78
CA ARG A 328 32.26 12.97 17.79
C ARG A 328 33.59 12.22 17.69
N ASP A 329 33.59 11.01 18.23
CA ASP A 329 34.71 10.10 18.53
C ASP A 329 35.40 9.52 17.25
N ASP A 330 35.25 10.19 16.10
CA ASP A 330 35.72 9.78 14.76
C ASP A 330 36.52 10.88 14.02
N ASP A 331 36.38 12.17 14.37
CA ASP A 331 37.08 13.28 13.66
C ASP A 331 38.57 13.34 14.01
N ASP A 332 38.92 13.16 15.29
CA ASP A 332 40.24 13.50 15.87
C ASP A 332 41.42 12.72 15.27
N GLY A 333 41.17 11.58 14.61
CA GLY A 333 42.19 10.80 13.91
C GLY A 333 42.51 11.29 12.49
N MET A 334 41.67 12.14 11.89
CA MET A 334 41.69 12.43 10.44
C MET A 334 42.69 13.53 10.04
N ASP A 335 43.11 14.39 10.98
CA ASP A 335 44.02 15.52 10.72
C ASP A 335 45.36 15.10 10.10
N ALA A 336 45.84 13.89 10.38
CA ALA A 336 47.05 13.33 9.76
C ALA A 336 46.95 13.16 8.22
N ILE A 337 45.73 13.09 7.66
CA ILE A 337 45.48 13.07 6.20
C ILE A 337 45.21 14.48 5.68
N TRP A 338 44.64 15.35 6.50
CA TRP A 338 44.38 16.74 6.11
C TRP A 338 45.67 17.56 5.99
N ASP A 339 46.76 17.14 6.63
CA ASP A 339 48.14 17.58 6.33
C ASP A 339 48.55 17.32 4.87
N ASP A 340 48.43 16.07 4.38
CA ASP A 340 48.76 15.67 3.00
C ASP A 340 47.87 16.40 1.97
N ARG A 341 46.60 16.60 2.32
CA ARG A 341 45.60 17.17 1.42
C ARG A 341 45.39 18.67 1.61
N LYS A 342 46.25 19.32 2.39
CA LYS A 342 46.14 20.73 2.77
C LYS A 342 46.09 21.66 1.56
N ASP A 343 46.97 21.45 0.58
CA ASP A 343 47.01 22.22 -0.67
C ASP A 343 45.66 22.19 -1.42
N ASN A 344 44.98 21.03 -1.45
CA ASN A 344 43.65 20.88 -2.05
C ASN A 344 42.57 21.62 -1.25
N ILE A 345 42.65 21.59 0.08
CA ILE A 345 41.71 22.28 0.98
C ILE A 345 41.88 23.80 0.85
N GLU A 346 43.11 24.30 0.85
CA GLU A 346 43.43 25.73 0.66
C GLU A 346 43.07 26.20 -0.76
N GLN A 347 43.26 25.37 -1.78
CA GLN A 347 42.82 25.64 -3.16
C GLN A 347 41.28 25.77 -3.26
N ILE A 348 40.50 24.89 -2.63
CA ILE A 348 39.03 25.01 -2.57
C ILE A 348 38.63 26.29 -1.83
N ARG A 349 39.23 26.57 -0.67
CA ARG A 349 38.94 27.79 0.11
C ARG A 349 39.26 29.05 -0.68
N THR A 350 40.35 29.06 -1.44
CA THR A 350 40.76 30.15 -2.33
C THR A 350 39.75 30.36 -3.47
N TRP A 351 39.37 29.30 -4.18
CA TRP A 351 38.37 29.39 -5.25
C TRP A 351 37.02 29.90 -4.76
N LEU A 352 36.60 29.56 -3.54
CA LEU A 352 35.37 30.06 -2.90
C LEU A 352 35.39 31.55 -2.51
N VAL A 353 36.51 32.26 -2.71
CA VAL A 353 36.66 33.70 -2.42
C VAL A 353 37.04 34.49 -3.65
N GLU A 354 37.95 33.98 -4.50
CA GLU A 354 38.47 34.71 -5.67
C GLU A 354 37.45 34.94 -6.80
N THR A 355 36.44 34.09 -6.94
CA THR A 355 35.56 34.12 -8.13
C THR A 355 34.08 34.23 -7.80
N ALA A 356 33.37 35.02 -8.61
CA ALA A 356 31.92 35.06 -8.61
C ALA A 356 31.34 33.73 -9.13
N GLU A 357 31.86 33.19 -10.23
CA GLU A 357 31.34 31.97 -10.84
C GLU A 357 32.08 30.70 -10.38
N THR A 358 31.90 30.32 -9.12
CA THR A 358 32.49 29.08 -8.58
C THR A 358 31.73 27.83 -9.04
N PHE A 359 32.35 27.04 -9.89
CA PHE A 359 31.90 25.69 -10.22
C PHE A 359 33.05 24.70 -10.01
N ILE A 360 32.99 23.95 -8.91
CA ILE A 360 34.07 23.08 -8.43
C ILE A 360 33.63 21.61 -8.54
N ILE A 361 34.50 20.75 -9.03
CA ILE A 361 34.30 19.30 -9.14
C ILE A 361 35.39 18.61 -8.33
N VAL A 362 34.99 17.72 -7.40
CA VAL A 362 35.89 16.83 -6.68
C VAL A 362 35.63 15.40 -7.15
N GLN A 363 36.51 14.92 -8.03
CA GLN A 363 36.51 13.56 -8.54
C GLN A 363 37.32 12.64 -7.59
N GLY A 364 36.94 11.37 -7.52
CA GLY A 364 37.75 10.33 -6.87
C GLY A 364 36.94 9.06 -6.62
N PRO A 365 37.58 7.90 -6.35
CA PRO A 365 36.86 6.64 -6.08
C PRO A 365 35.96 6.75 -4.84
N LYS A 366 35.01 5.83 -4.64
CA LYS A 366 34.24 5.82 -3.38
C LYS A 366 35.15 5.46 -2.19
N GLY A 367 34.88 6.07 -1.04
CA GLY A 367 35.68 5.90 0.18
C GLY A 367 37.07 6.57 0.14
N SER A 368 37.27 7.56 -0.74
CA SER A 368 38.50 8.37 -0.83
C SER A 368 38.54 9.58 0.10
N GLY A 369 37.48 9.88 0.86
CA GLY A 369 37.41 11.03 1.78
C GLY A 369 36.89 12.35 1.17
N LYS A 370 36.25 12.33 0.00
CA LYS A 370 35.80 13.55 -0.72
C LYS A 370 34.80 14.40 0.05
N ARG A 371 33.84 13.74 0.72
CA ARG A 371 32.75 14.41 1.42
C ARG A 371 33.30 15.08 2.67
N GLU A 372 34.16 14.37 3.36
CA GLU A 372 34.85 14.74 4.59
C GLU A 372 35.79 15.93 4.30
N LEU A 373 36.60 15.85 3.23
CA LEU A 373 37.47 16.93 2.76
C LEU A 373 36.69 18.22 2.47
N VAL A 374 35.55 18.11 1.77
CA VAL A 374 34.78 19.30 1.37
C VAL A 374 33.89 19.83 2.50
N VAL A 375 33.04 18.98 3.06
CA VAL A 375 32.00 19.40 4.03
C VAL A 375 32.62 19.70 5.39
N ASP A 376 33.55 18.86 5.85
CA ASP A 376 33.97 18.82 7.25
C ASP A 376 35.38 19.43 7.48
N GLN A 377 36.13 19.71 6.39
CA GLN A 377 37.36 20.50 6.40
C GLN A 377 37.26 21.80 5.59
N ALA A 378 37.13 21.76 4.26
CA ALA A 378 37.15 22.96 3.42
C ALA A 378 36.00 23.94 3.76
N LEU A 379 34.85 23.44 4.19
CA LEU A 379 33.66 24.22 4.57
C LEU A 379 33.41 24.30 6.09
N GLN A 380 34.44 24.21 6.94
CA GLN A 380 34.32 24.44 8.39
C GLN A 380 33.73 25.83 8.71
N ASP A 381 34.35 26.89 8.19
CA ASP A 381 33.99 28.28 8.51
C ASP A 381 32.66 28.73 7.88
N ARG A 382 32.23 28.07 6.80
CA ARG A 382 31.00 28.38 6.05
C ARG A 382 29.77 27.77 6.72
N LYS A 383 29.14 28.54 7.63
CA LYS A 383 27.90 28.16 8.34
C LYS A 383 26.72 27.82 7.42
N LEU A 384 26.59 28.50 6.29
CA LEU A 384 25.49 28.36 5.33
C LEU A 384 25.85 27.32 4.25
N LYS A 385 25.66 26.03 4.57
CA LYS A 385 25.91 24.91 3.65
C LYS A 385 24.71 23.97 3.49
N LEU A 386 24.29 23.76 2.23
CA LEU A 386 23.25 22.81 1.80
C LEU A 386 23.92 21.58 1.19
N ILE A 387 23.51 20.37 1.57
CA ILE A 387 24.11 19.11 1.10
C ILE A 387 23.02 18.25 0.49
N ILE A 388 23.11 17.99 -0.82
CA ILE A 388 22.17 17.19 -1.59
C ILE A 388 22.85 15.86 -1.93
N ASP A 389 22.48 14.78 -1.25
CA ASP A 389 22.91 13.44 -1.63
C ASP A 389 22.01 12.90 -2.75
N CYS A 390 22.58 12.68 -3.93
CA CYS A 390 21.87 12.12 -5.08
C CYS A 390 21.54 10.63 -4.92
N LYS A 391 22.28 9.88 -4.09
CA LYS A 391 22.12 8.43 -3.96
C LYS A 391 20.69 8.01 -3.56
N PRO A 392 20.06 8.50 -2.48
CA PRO A 392 18.69 8.14 -2.13
C PRO A 392 17.65 8.63 -3.14
N ILE A 393 17.96 9.65 -3.95
CA ILE A 393 17.08 10.13 -5.03
C ILE A 393 17.07 9.14 -6.20
N GLN A 394 18.24 8.63 -6.58
CA GLN A 394 18.40 7.67 -7.68
C GLN A 394 18.03 6.23 -7.28
N GLU A 395 18.21 5.83 -6.02
CA GLU A 395 17.82 4.50 -5.52
C GLU A 395 16.31 4.40 -5.20
N ALA A 396 15.57 5.51 -5.20
CA ALA A 396 14.13 5.55 -4.96
C ALA A 396 13.33 4.94 -6.13
N ARG A 397 12.53 3.91 -5.83
CA ARG A 397 11.71 3.20 -6.84
C ARG A 397 10.38 3.94 -7.11
N GLY A 398 10.32 4.67 -8.21
CA GLY A 398 9.12 5.29 -8.77
C GLY A 398 8.98 6.79 -8.43
N GLU A 399 8.36 7.55 -9.33
CA GLU A 399 8.35 9.02 -9.35
C GLU A 399 8.04 9.66 -7.99
N SER A 400 6.97 9.22 -7.32
CA SER A 400 6.57 9.78 -6.02
C SER A 400 7.60 9.53 -4.91
N ALA A 401 8.42 8.48 -5.01
CA ALA A 401 9.52 8.23 -4.07
C ALA A 401 10.72 9.12 -4.42
N THR A 402 11.08 9.25 -5.70
CA THR A 402 12.12 10.14 -6.21
C THR A 402 11.85 11.61 -5.85
N ILE A 403 10.62 12.09 -6.07
CA ILE A 403 10.16 13.44 -5.70
C ILE A 403 10.22 13.64 -4.18
N CYS A 404 9.83 12.63 -3.38
CA CYS A 404 9.91 12.71 -1.92
C CYS A 404 11.37 12.78 -1.43
N ALA A 405 12.26 11.98 -2.01
CA ALA A 405 13.70 11.99 -1.70
C ALA A 405 14.35 13.34 -2.06
N ALA A 406 14.06 13.87 -3.25
CA ALA A 406 14.55 15.18 -3.69
C ALA A 406 14.00 16.34 -2.84
N ALA A 407 12.72 16.29 -2.47
CA ALA A 407 12.14 17.29 -1.55
C ALA A 407 12.76 17.20 -0.14
N LEU A 408 13.05 15.99 0.35
CA LEU A 408 13.66 15.78 1.67
C LEU A 408 15.12 16.27 1.73
N SER A 409 15.91 16.14 0.65
CA SER A 409 17.32 16.58 0.64
C SER A 409 17.50 18.10 0.66
N VAL A 410 16.45 18.88 0.36
CA VAL A 410 16.43 20.36 0.50
C VAL A 410 15.50 20.86 1.60
N GLY A 411 14.83 19.97 2.34
CA GLY A 411 13.87 20.35 3.40
C GLY A 411 12.52 20.88 2.90
N TYR A 412 12.19 20.73 1.62
CA TYR A 412 10.93 21.19 1.02
C TYR A 412 9.73 20.44 1.61
N ARG A 413 8.91 21.15 2.39
CA ARG A 413 7.73 20.60 3.09
C ARG A 413 6.58 21.62 3.10
N PRO A 414 5.30 21.20 3.01
CA PRO A 414 4.82 19.83 2.83
C PRO A 414 4.86 19.34 1.37
N VAL A 415 5.11 18.04 1.22
CA VAL A 415 5.02 17.28 -0.03
C VAL A 415 3.68 16.55 -0.07
N PHE A 416 2.96 16.65 -1.18
CA PHE A 416 1.64 16.02 -1.35
C PHE A 416 1.68 15.01 -2.50
N SER A 417 2.24 13.82 -2.25
CA SER A 417 2.34 12.72 -3.22
C SER A 417 1.00 12.29 -3.83
N TRP A 418 -0.09 12.42 -3.07
CA TRP A 418 -1.45 12.16 -3.54
C TRP A 418 -1.90 13.14 -4.64
N MET A 419 -1.27 14.30 -4.78
CA MET A 419 -1.68 15.32 -5.76
C MET A 419 -1.48 14.83 -7.19
N ASN A 420 -0.44 14.02 -7.45
CA ASN A 420 -0.21 13.41 -8.77
C ASN A 420 -1.31 12.40 -9.12
N SER A 421 -1.77 11.63 -8.12
CA SER A 421 -2.92 10.73 -8.25
C SER A 421 -4.20 11.51 -8.55
N ILE A 422 -4.45 12.61 -7.84
CA ILE A 422 -5.65 13.44 -8.06
C ILE A 422 -5.61 14.18 -9.39
N SER A 423 -4.49 14.79 -9.79
CA SER A 423 -4.34 15.41 -11.11
C SER A 423 -4.46 14.40 -12.25
N GLY A 424 -3.85 13.21 -12.13
CA GLY A 424 -4.03 12.12 -13.08
C GLY A 424 -5.48 11.64 -13.16
N MET A 425 -6.19 11.55 -12.02
CA MET A 425 -7.62 11.26 -11.98
C MET A 425 -8.48 12.37 -12.61
N ILE A 426 -8.09 13.64 -12.47
CA ILE A 426 -8.77 14.77 -13.12
C ILE A 426 -8.57 14.72 -14.64
N ASP A 427 -7.36 14.47 -15.11
CA ASP A 427 -7.07 14.30 -16.54
C ASP A 427 -7.79 13.08 -17.12
N MET A 428 -7.79 11.93 -16.44
CA MET A 428 -8.57 10.76 -16.88
C MET A 428 -10.08 11.03 -16.86
N ALA A 429 -10.60 11.78 -15.87
CA ALA A 429 -12.01 12.16 -15.81
C ALA A 429 -12.39 13.16 -16.91
N ALA A 430 -11.50 14.10 -17.24
CA ALA A 430 -11.69 15.06 -18.33
C ALA A 430 -11.61 14.35 -19.69
N GLN A 431 -10.59 13.53 -19.93
CA GLN A 431 -10.43 12.73 -21.14
C GLN A 431 -11.61 11.78 -21.33
N GLY A 432 -12.08 11.11 -20.27
CA GLY A 432 -13.28 10.26 -20.31
C GLY A 432 -14.59 11.04 -20.52
N ALA A 433 -14.65 12.33 -20.18
CA ALA A 433 -15.85 13.17 -20.33
C ALA A 433 -15.85 14.07 -21.58
N THR A 434 -14.71 14.25 -22.26
CA THR A 434 -14.52 15.21 -23.36
C THR A 434 -13.75 14.66 -24.56
N GLY A 435 -13.01 13.56 -24.42
CA GLY A 435 -12.08 13.02 -25.41
C GLY A 435 -10.70 13.70 -25.43
N VAL A 436 -10.49 14.77 -24.66
CA VAL A 436 -9.26 15.57 -24.64
C VAL A 436 -8.54 15.41 -23.30
N ASN A 437 -7.24 15.12 -23.32
CA ASN A 437 -6.41 15.17 -22.11
C ASN A 437 -6.17 16.64 -21.73
N THR A 438 -6.44 17.01 -20.48
CA THR A 438 -6.38 18.40 -20.00
C THR A 438 -5.02 18.86 -19.49
N GLY A 439 -4.08 17.95 -19.24
CA GLY A 439 -2.72 18.30 -18.83
C GLY A 439 -2.59 18.88 -17.41
N PHE A 440 -3.53 18.58 -16.51
CA PHE A 440 -3.42 18.92 -15.08
C PHE A 440 -2.41 18.02 -14.33
N SER A 441 -2.05 16.87 -14.90
CA SER A 441 -0.98 15.99 -14.42
C SER A 441 0.39 16.60 -14.66
N GLU A 442 0.94 17.20 -13.61
CA GLU A 442 2.31 17.72 -13.61
C GLU A 442 3.30 16.56 -13.73
N THR A 443 4.17 16.61 -14.74
CA THR A 443 5.25 15.63 -14.91
C THR A 443 6.24 15.70 -13.74
N MET A 444 6.93 14.58 -13.48
CA MET A 444 8.03 14.52 -12.50
C MET A 444 9.02 15.67 -12.71
N ASP A 445 9.40 15.95 -13.96
CA ASP A 445 10.31 17.02 -14.35
C ASP A 445 9.82 18.42 -13.91
N SER A 446 8.53 18.69 -14.08
CA SER A 446 7.89 19.95 -13.65
C SER A 446 7.94 20.10 -12.13
N GLN A 447 7.65 19.01 -11.40
CA GLN A 447 7.62 19.03 -9.94
C GLN A 447 9.04 19.11 -9.33
N LEU A 448 10.02 18.42 -9.89
CA LEU A 448 11.43 18.59 -9.54
C LEU A 448 11.88 20.04 -9.82
N SER A 449 11.56 20.57 -11.01
CA SER A 449 11.88 21.97 -11.35
C SER A 449 11.27 22.98 -10.38
N LYS A 450 10.04 22.75 -9.88
CA LYS A 450 9.43 23.56 -8.81
C LYS A 450 10.20 23.48 -7.50
N ILE A 451 10.54 22.27 -7.04
CA ILE A 451 11.33 22.07 -5.79
C ILE A 451 12.66 22.82 -5.89
N TRP A 452 13.38 22.66 -7.01
CA TRP A 452 14.65 23.32 -7.27
C TRP A 452 14.51 24.85 -7.34
N ASN A 453 13.50 25.38 -8.04
CA ASN A 453 13.26 26.82 -8.14
C ASN A 453 12.83 27.46 -6.81
N THR A 454 11.99 26.80 -6.01
CA THR A 454 11.69 27.23 -4.63
C THR A 454 12.95 27.23 -3.77
N THR A 455 13.85 26.26 -3.95
CA THR A 455 15.13 26.18 -3.24
C THR A 455 16.10 27.29 -3.66
N ALA A 456 16.18 27.63 -4.95
CA ALA A 456 16.96 28.77 -5.43
C ALA A 456 16.44 30.10 -4.86
N SER A 457 15.11 30.29 -4.79
CA SER A 457 14.49 31.47 -4.16
C SER A 457 14.81 31.56 -2.66
N ALA A 458 14.76 30.43 -1.94
CA ALA A 458 15.15 30.37 -0.53
C ALA A 458 16.65 30.67 -0.33
N LEU A 459 17.53 30.14 -1.19
CA LEU A 459 18.98 30.43 -1.17
C LEU A 459 19.27 31.92 -1.43
N ARG A 460 18.61 32.54 -2.40
CA ARG A 460 18.71 33.99 -2.67
C ARG A 460 18.29 34.82 -1.46
N GLN A 461 17.19 34.47 -0.81
CA GLN A 461 16.76 35.14 0.42
C GLN A 461 17.77 34.97 1.56
N ILE A 462 18.40 33.80 1.71
CA ILE A 462 19.44 33.56 2.73
C ILE A 462 20.69 34.39 2.47
N ALA A 463 21.13 34.50 1.20
CA ALA A 463 22.29 35.30 0.84
C ALA A 463 22.06 36.80 1.14
N LEU A 464 20.84 37.28 0.90
CA LEU A 464 20.42 38.68 1.13
C LEU A 464 19.99 38.99 2.58
N ASP A 465 19.75 38.00 3.45
CA ASP A 465 19.24 38.21 4.83
C ASP A 465 20.13 39.14 5.69
N ASN A 466 21.43 39.19 5.40
CA ASN A 466 22.40 39.98 6.15
C ASN A 466 22.59 41.41 5.61
N ARG A 467 21.90 41.80 4.53
CA ARG A 467 21.99 43.14 3.92
C ARG A 467 21.20 44.15 4.75
N HIS A 468 21.90 45.11 5.37
CA HIS A 468 21.27 46.18 6.14
C HIS A 468 21.06 47.44 5.28
N LYS A 469 19.98 48.18 5.58
CA LYS A 469 19.64 49.43 4.88
C LYS A 469 20.62 50.59 5.11
N ASN A 470 21.64 50.37 5.95
CA ASN A 470 22.66 51.35 6.33
C ASN A 470 24.04 51.00 5.73
N ASP A 471 24.17 49.88 5.02
CA ASP A 471 25.43 49.48 4.38
C ASP A 471 25.72 50.37 3.17
N LYS A 472 27.00 50.60 2.87
CA LYS A 472 27.41 51.48 1.75
C LYS A 472 26.82 51.01 0.41
N ASP A 473 26.74 49.70 0.26
CA ASP A 473 26.36 49.00 -0.96
C ASP A 473 24.84 48.69 -0.99
N ALA A 474 24.08 49.27 -0.05
CA ALA A 474 22.62 49.14 0.00
C ALA A 474 21.90 49.71 -1.24
N HIS A 475 22.59 50.51 -2.05
CA HIS A 475 22.08 51.07 -3.32
C HIS A 475 22.17 50.14 -4.53
N LEU A 476 22.96 49.06 -4.49
CA LEU A 476 23.12 48.13 -5.61
C LEU A 476 21.84 47.30 -5.84
N GLU A 477 21.63 46.77 -7.05
CA GLU A 477 20.58 45.76 -7.25
C GLU A 477 20.97 44.43 -6.59
N ASP A 478 19.99 43.55 -6.31
CA ASP A 478 20.23 42.30 -5.58
C ASP A 478 21.31 41.41 -6.23
N ASP A 479 21.31 41.31 -7.56
CA ASP A 479 22.26 40.48 -8.31
C ASP A 479 23.68 41.08 -8.33
N GLU A 480 23.79 42.42 -8.42
CA GLU A 480 25.06 43.16 -8.36
C GLU A 480 25.66 43.14 -6.95
N TRP A 481 24.81 43.24 -5.91
CA TRP A 481 25.25 43.06 -4.51
C TRP A 481 25.76 41.65 -4.25
N LEU A 482 25.10 40.62 -4.79
CA LEU A 482 25.56 39.23 -4.73
C LEU A 482 26.86 39.02 -5.51
N GLU A 483 27.01 39.67 -6.66
CA GLU A 483 28.26 39.66 -7.43
C GLU A 483 29.44 40.18 -6.60
N ALA A 484 29.26 41.33 -5.94
CA ALA A 484 30.27 41.98 -5.10
C ALA A 484 30.62 41.22 -3.80
N HIS A 485 29.75 40.35 -3.29
CA HIS A 485 29.90 39.68 -1.98
C HIS A 485 29.94 38.13 -2.08
N PRO A 486 30.95 37.52 -2.72
CA PRO A 486 31.06 36.06 -2.81
C PRO A 486 31.14 35.39 -1.43
N GLU A 487 31.77 36.01 -0.43
CA GLU A 487 31.94 35.43 0.90
C GLU A 487 30.62 35.25 1.68
N ARG A 488 29.56 35.96 1.28
CA ARG A 488 28.20 35.84 1.86
C ARG A 488 27.35 34.73 1.26
N ARG A 489 27.73 34.21 0.10
CA ARG A 489 26.91 33.24 -0.63
C ARG A 489 26.89 31.88 0.08
N PRO A 490 25.73 31.22 0.17
CA PRO A 490 25.65 29.84 0.64
C PRO A 490 26.41 28.89 -0.29
N VAL A 491 26.91 27.78 0.26
CA VAL A 491 27.57 26.72 -0.52
C VAL A 491 26.64 25.52 -0.65
N VAL A 492 26.45 25.05 -1.89
CA VAL A 492 25.66 23.86 -2.22
C VAL A 492 26.63 22.73 -2.62
N VAL A 493 26.62 21.65 -1.85
CA VAL A 493 27.41 20.44 -2.11
C VAL A 493 26.48 19.36 -2.66
N ILE A 494 26.75 18.92 -3.88
CA ILE A 494 25.98 17.86 -4.56
C ILE A 494 26.81 16.58 -4.48
N ASP A 495 26.42 15.70 -3.55
CA ASP A 495 27.09 14.44 -3.23
C ASP A 495 26.54 13.28 -4.08
N ASN A 496 27.38 12.27 -4.32
CA ASN A 496 27.08 11.09 -5.15
C ASN A 496 26.53 11.44 -6.57
N PHE A 497 27.03 12.50 -7.21
CA PHE A 497 26.58 12.86 -8.56
C PHE A 497 26.94 11.76 -9.59
N LEU A 498 25.96 11.39 -10.44
CA LEU A 498 26.00 10.24 -11.36
C LEU A 498 26.17 8.85 -10.71
N HIS A 499 25.77 8.68 -9.44
CA HIS A 499 25.74 7.36 -8.81
C HIS A 499 24.86 6.37 -9.61
N LYS A 500 25.48 5.28 -10.10
CA LYS A 500 24.86 4.18 -10.87
C LYS A 500 24.13 4.59 -12.16
N SER A 501 24.41 5.76 -12.73
CA SER A 501 23.77 6.17 -13.99
C SER A 501 24.43 5.50 -15.20
N GLN A 502 23.72 4.58 -15.87
CA GLN A 502 24.18 4.04 -17.15
C GLN A 502 23.83 4.91 -18.35
N GLU A 503 22.74 5.68 -18.28
CA GLU A 503 22.44 6.73 -19.27
C GLU A 503 21.39 7.72 -18.76
N GLY A 504 21.52 9.00 -19.16
CA GLY A 504 20.40 9.94 -19.35
C GLY A 504 19.40 10.16 -18.20
N GLY A 505 19.80 10.01 -16.94
CA GLY A 505 18.89 10.21 -15.80
C GLY A 505 18.40 11.65 -15.72
N ILE A 506 17.12 11.90 -16.04
CA ILE A 506 16.51 13.24 -16.10
C ILE A 506 16.73 14.04 -14.80
N VAL A 507 16.74 13.35 -13.66
CA VAL A 507 17.06 13.93 -12.34
C VAL A 507 18.44 14.60 -12.32
N TYR A 508 19.48 13.94 -12.83
CA TYR A 508 20.84 14.48 -12.84
C TYR A 508 20.99 15.65 -13.81
N ASP A 509 20.36 15.57 -14.99
CA ASP A 509 20.32 16.69 -15.94
C ASP A 509 19.58 17.89 -15.33
N LYS A 510 18.48 17.69 -14.58
CA LYS A 510 17.77 18.79 -13.89
C LYS A 510 18.56 19.37 -12.70
N ILE A 511 19.36 18.56 -12.01
CA ILE A 511 20.28 19.05 -10.98
C ILE A 511 21.43 19.86 -11.62
N ALA A 512 21.91 19.45 -12.80
CA ALA A 512 22.91 20.21 -13.57
C ALA A 512 22.35 21.55 -14.10
N ASP A 513 21.15 21.54 -14.70
CA ASP A 513 20.43 22.75 -15.11
C ASP A 513 20.28 23.76 -13.95
N TRP A 514 19.92 23.26 -12.76
CA TRP A 514 19.73 24.07 -11.56
C TRP A 514 21.04 24.59 -10.96
N ALA A 515 22.11 23.79 -10.95
CA ALA A 515 23.43 24.24 -10.52
C ALA A 515 24.03 25.30 -11.47
N ALA A 516 23.77 25.18 -12.77
CA ALA A 516 24.10 26.21 -13.75
C ALA A 516 23.30 27.50 -13.46
N LEU A 517 22.00 27.41 -13.15
CA LEU A 517 21.19 28.56 -12.75
C LEU A 517 21.75 29.24 -11.48
N LEU A 518 22.07 28.50 -10.42
CA LEU A 518 22.60 29.05 -9.17
C LEU A 518 23.93 29.81 -9.34
N THR A 519 24.81 29.31 -10.20
CA THR A 519 26.13 29.91 -10.44
C THR A 519 26.06 31.10 -11.40
N THR A 520 25.29 30.99 -12.50
CA THR A 520 25.08 32.10 -13.45
C THR A 520 24.32 33.28 -12.86
N THR A 521 23.49 33.07 -11.83
CA THR A 521 22.77 34.14 -11.11
C THR A 521 23.47 34.60 -9.83
N ASN A 522 24.73 34.20 -9.61
CA ASN A 522 25.52 34.55 -8.42
C ASN A 522 24.87 34.21 -7.05
N ILE A 523 23.83 33.35 -7.01
CA ILE A 523 23.07 33.04 -5.79
C ILE A 523 23.88 32.19 -4.80
N ALA A 524 24.64 31.20 -5.31
CA ALA A 524 25.32 30.22 -4.47
C ALA A 524 26.60 29.68 -5.12
N HIS A 525 27.56 29.28 -4.28
CA HIS A 525 28.69 28.48 -4.73
C HIS A 525 28.27 27.01 -4.88
N VAL A 526 28.74 26.30 -5.92
CA VAL A 526 28.36 24.88 -6.12
C VAL A 526 29.59 23.98 -6.25
N ILE A 527 29.58 22.88 -5.49
CA ILE A 527 30.61 21.85 -5.47
C ILE A 527 29.98 20.49 -5.78
N PHE A 528 30.48 19.78 -6.79
CA PHE A 528 30.05 18.44 -7.17
C PHE A 528 31.03 17.38 -6.67
N LEU A 529 30.54 16.37 -5.94
CA LEU A 529 31.31 15.18 -5.56
C LEU A 529 30.86 14.01 -6.44
N THR A 530 31.77 13.47 -7.26
CA THR A 530 31.46 12.36 -8.17
C THR A 530 32.55 11.29 -8.20
N ASN A 531 32.17 10.05 -8.52
CA ASN A 531 33.09 8.92 -8.70
C ASN A 531 33.10 8.38 -10.14
N ASP A 532 32.26 8.94 -11.03
CA ASP A 532 32.27 8.63 -12.45
C ASP A 532 33.17 9.66 -13.17
N VAL A 533 33.61 9.36 -14.39
CA VAL A 533 34.35 10.28 -15.27
C VAL A 533 33.39 10.95 -16.29
N ALA A 534 32.19 10.39 -16.47
CA ALA A 534 31.20 10.83 -17.45
C ALA A 534 30.43 12.11 -17.07
N TYR A 535 30.70 12.74 -15.92
CA TYR A 535 30.01 13.97 -15.47
C TYR A 535 30.10 15.10 -16.48
N SER A 536 31.22 15.19 -17.20
CA SER A 536 31.44 16.17 -18.27
C SER A 536 30.33 16.18 -19.30
N LYS A 537 29.70 15.02 -19.61
CA LYS A 537 28.58 14.94 -20.56
C LYS A 537 27.33 15.69 -20.11
N SER A 538 26.89 15.53 -18.86
CA SER A 538 25.72 16.23 -18.33
C SER A 538 26.04 17.67 -17.92
N LEU A 539 27.26 17.96 -17.45
CA LEU A 539 27.62 19.32 -17.04
C LEU A 539 27.91 20.24 -18.25
N CYS A 540 28.57 19.75 -19.31
CA CYS A 540 28.69 20.50 -20.57
C CYS A 540 27.34 20.68 -21.28
N LYS A 541 26.35 19.82 -21.04
CA LYS A 541 24.99 20.01 -21.57
C LYS A 541 24.31 21.23 -20.94
N ALA A 542 24.50 21.45 -19.64
CA ALA A 542 23.99 22.63 -18.93
C ALA A 542 24.87 23.89 -19.15
N MET A 543 26.18 23.72 -19.33
CA MET A 543 27.15 24.82 -19.48
C MET A 543 28.20 24.52 -20.58
N PRO A 544 27.86 24.68 -21.88
CA PRO A 544 28.71 24.22 -22.99
C PRO A 544 30.01 25.01 -23.23
N TYR A 545 30.21 26.14 -22.54
CA TYR A 545 31.33 27.06 -22.78
C TYR A 545 32.16 27.37 -21.51
N ARG A 546 32.04 26.56 -20.45
CA ARG A 546 32.76 26.79 -19.18
C ARG A 546 33.82 25.73 -18.93
N MET A 547 35.00 26.17 -18.49
CA MET A 547 36.03 25.29 -17.94
C MET A 547 35.67 24.97 -16.49
N PHE A 548 35.59 23.69 -16.13
CA PHE A 548 35.35 23.29 -14.75
C PHE A 548 36.65 23.33 -13.94
N ARG A 549 36.58 23.72 -12.66
CA ARG A 549 37.71 23.59 -11.73
C ARG A 549 37.64 22.20 -11.09
N GLU A 550 38.63 21.37 -11.37
CA GLU A 550 38.67 19.96 -10.95
C GLU A 550 39.77 19.70 -9.93
N ILE A 551 39.45 18.95 -8.89
CA ILE A 551 40.40 18.28 -7.98
C ILE A 551 40.13 16.78 -8.05
N SER A 552 41.18 15.99 -8.27
CA SER A 552 41.09 14.52 -8.27
C SER A 552 41.77 13.97 -7.03
N LEU A 553 41.02 13.22 -6.21
CA LEU A 553 41.54 12.55 -5.02
C LEU A 553 41.96 11.11 -5.35
N SER A 554 43.24 10.82 -5.14
CA SER A 554 43.78 9.47 -5.13
C SER A 554 43.57 8.76 -3.79
N ASP A 555 44.02 7.52 -3.75
CA ASP A 555 44.27 6.81 -2.49
C ASP A 555 45.52 7.43 -1.83
N CYS A 556 45.65 7.30 -0.51
CA CYS A 556 46.79 7.83 0.24
C CYS A 556 48.06 7.02 -0.11
N GLY A 557 49.24 7.62 0.05
CA GLY A 557 50.49 6.86 0.02
C GLY A 557 50.65 5.98 1.28
N PRO A 558 51.64 5.07 1.29
CA PRO A 558 51.80 4.10 2.38
C PRO A 558 52.22 4.75 3.70
N GLU A 559 53.06 5.79 3.67
CA GLU A 559 53.53 6.49 4.87
C GLU A 559 52.41 7.36 5.48
N GLU A 560 51.59 7.99 4.63
CA GLU A 560 50.44 8.80 5.03
C GLU A 560 49.34 7.91 5.63
N ALA A 561 49.09 6.75 5.01
CA ALA A 561 48.20 5.71 5.54
C ALA A 561 48.67 5.17 6.90
N LYS A 562 49.99 4.97 7.07
CA LYS A 562 50.62 4.53 8.32
C LYS A 562 50.49 5.59 9.41
N ARG A 563 50.80 6.85 9.09
CA ARG A 563 50.64 8.00 9.99
C ARG A 563 49.19 8.13 10.45
N PHE A 564 48.22 8.04 9.54
CA PHE A 564 46.80 8.05 9.88
C PHE A 564 46.40 6.95 10.86
N VAL A 565 46.76 5.69 10.58
CA VAL A 565 46.38 4.57 11.47
C VAL A 565 47.00 4.74 12.86
N ILE A 566 48.22 5.25 12.97
CA ILE A 566 48.86 5.56 14.26
C ILE A 566 48.11 6.70 14.98
N THR A 567 47.85 7.83 14.31
CA THR A 567 47.12 8.97 14.90
C THR A 567 45.71 8.58 15.36
N TYR A 568 44.97 7.78 14.59
CA TYR A 568 43.63 7.30 14.97
C TYR A 568 43.63 6.35 16.19
N LEU A 569 44.73 5.62 16.42
CA LEU A 569 44.90 4.77 17.61
C LEU A 569 45.27 5.57 18.87
N ASP A 570 45.85 6.75 18.68
CA ASP A 570 46.39 7.58 19.75
C ASP A 570 45.47 8.77 20.14
N ALA A 571 44.36 8.97 19.43
CA ALA A 571 43.43 10.08 19.64
C ALA A 571 42.68 10.08 21.00
N ASP A 572 42.27 8.91 21.51
CA ASP A 572 41.48 8.80 22.76
C ASP A 572 42.25 9.19 24.03
N VAL A 573 43.52 9.59 23.89
CA VAL A 573 44.50 9.66 24.98
C VAL A 573 44.48 11.00 25.69
N GLU A 574 43.90 12.06 25.14
CA GLU A 574 43.95 13.38 25.79
C GLU A 574 43.08 13.47 27.07
N ASP A 575 41.94 12.77 27.12
CA ASP A 575 40.97 12.82 28.23
C ASP A 575 41.39 12.04 29.51
N ASP A 576 42.31 11.07 29.40
CA ASP A 576 42.65 10.16 30.51
C ASP A 576 43.49 10.87 31.61
N PRO A 577 43.20 10.73 32.92
CA PRO A 577 43.89 11.50 33.97
C PRO A 577 45.39 11.15 34.10
N ALA A 578 46.21 12.16 34.39
CA ALA A 578 47.67 12.02 34.44
C ALA A 578 48.14 10.99 35.49
N PRO A 579 49.16 10.16 35.18
CA PRO A 579 49.68 9.14 36.09
C PRO A 579 50.34 9.78 37.33
N LYS A 580 50.05 9.20 38.51
CA LYS A 580 50.44 9.78 39.82
C LYS A 580 51.95 9.81 40.08
N ASP A 581 52.75 9.06 39.34
CA ASP A 581 54.21 8.96 39.51
C ASP A 581 55.00 10.03 38.72
N GLY A 582 54.32 10.93 38.00
CA GLY A 582 54.98 12.05 37.30
C GLY A 582 55.82 11.67 36.08
N SER A 583 55.76 10.41 35.64
CA SER A 583 56.34 9.96 34.38
C SER A 583 55.54 10.51 33.18
N PRO A 584 56.19 10.77 32.03
CA PRO A 584 55.48 11.20 30.83
C PRO A 584 54.47 10.14 30.39
N LYS A 585 53.25 10.58 30.09
CA LYS A 585 52.14 9.72 29.67
C LYS A 585 52.53 9.00 28.38
N LYS A 586 52.65 7.67 28.44
CA LYS A 586 52.94 6.85 27.27
C LYS A 586 51.70 6.72 26.40
N ILE A 587 51.92 6.80 25.10
CA ILE A 587 50.88 6.77 24.07
C ILE A 587 50.56 5.29 23.72
N PRO A 588 49.33 4.89 23.38
CA PRO A 588 48.97 3.50 23.06
C PRO A 588 49.84 2.86 21.97
N SER A 589 50.21 3.63 20.93
CA SER A 589 51.20 3.20 19.94
C SER A 589 52.55 2.80 20.57
N GLN A 590 53.04 3.55 21.56
CA GLN A 590 54.28 3.26 22.30
C GLN A 590 54.17 2.05 23.25
N HIS A 591 52.95 1.57 23.52
CA HIS A 591 52.70 0.34 24.27
C HIS A 591 52.61 -0.91 23.38
N ARG A 592 52.50 -0.75 22.05
CA ARG A 592 52.32 -1.84 21.09
C ARG A 592 53.62 -2.25 20.40
N THR A 593 53.94 -3.53 20.47
CA THR A 593 55.05 -4.15 19.71
C THR A 593 54.61 -4.67 18.35
N ASP A 594 53.31 -4.80 18.11
CA ASP A 594 52.67 -5.33 16.90
C ASP A 594 52.59 -4.32 15.74
N LEU A 595 52.82 -3.02 16.00
CA LEU A 595 52.78 -1.99 14.96
C LEU A 595 53.89 -2.11 13.90
N GLY A 596 54.93 -2.92 14.13
CA GLY A 596 55.90 -3.29 13.09
C GLY A 596 55.31 -4.14 11.96
N GLU A 597 54.13 -4.76 12.16
CA GLU A 597 53.41 -5.48 11.11
C GLU A 597 52.65 -4.54 10.15
N LEU A 598 52.44 -3.27 10.55
CA LEU A 598 51.51 -2.35 9.89
C LEU A 598 51.88 -2.05 8.43
N ASP A 599 53.17 -2.02 8.10
CA ASP A 599 53.65 -1.75 6.73
C ASP A 599 53.18 -2.82 5.75
N THR A 600 53.39 -4.09 6.09
CA THR A 600 52.92 -5.22 5.26
C THR A 600 51.39 -5.34 5.23
N CYS A 601 50.71 -4.82 6.26
CA CYS A 601 49.26 -4.72 6.32
C CYS A 601 48.73 -3.63 5.37
N ILE A 602 49.42 -2.48 5.26
CA ILE A 602 49.07 -1.38 4.36
C ILE A 602 49.36 -1.74 2.90
N ASP A 603 50.46 -2.43 2.60
CA ASP A 603 50.75 -2.96 1.25
C ASP A 603 49.63 -3.89 0.73
N LEU A 604 48.99 -4.65 1.61
CA LEU A 604 47.88 -5.55 1.26
C LEU A 604 46.53 -4.83 1.17
N LEU A 605 46.28 -3.82 2.00
CA LEU A 605 45.00 -3.11 2.09
C LEU A 605 44.89 -1.95 1.08
N GLY A 606 46.01 -1.24 0.86
CA GLY A 606 46.12 0.02 0.13
C GLY A 606 45.61 1.25 0.90
N GLY A 607 45.95 2.43 0.41
CA GLY A 607 45.62 3.73 1.03
C GLY A 607 44.16 4.20 0.91
N ARG A 608 43.19 3.27 0.83
CA ARG A 608 41.74 3.59 0.76
C ARG A 608 41.25 3.98 2.15
N LEU A 609 40.89 5.25 2.34
CA LEU A 609 40.54 5.82 3.65
C LEU A 609 39.49 5.00 4.43
N THR A 610 38.35 4.64 3.81
CA THR A 610 37.32 3.83 4.47
C THR A 610 37.81 2.46 4.94
N ASP A 611 38.80 1.91 4.24
CA ASP A 611 39.33 0.57 4.54
C ASP A 611 40.39 0.71 5.65
N LEU A 612 41.18 1.81 5.66
CA LEU A 612 42.10 2.19 6.75
C LEU A 612 41.36 2.53 8.05
N GLU A 613 40.25 3.26 8.00
CA GLU A 613 39.37 3.50 9.16
C GLU A 613 38.86 2.18 9.77
N PHE A 614 38.54 1.20 8.92
CA PHE A 614 38.04 -0.10 9.38
C PHE A 614 39.17 -0.95 9.97
N LEU A 615 40.39 -0.81 9.44
CA LEU A 615 41.60 -1.38 10.05
C LEU A 615 41.93 -0.74 11.41
N SER A 616 41.98 0.59 11.50
CA SER A 616 42.32 1.29 12.73
C SER A 616 41.30 1.02 13.84
N ARG A 617 39.98 1.05 13.54
CA ARG A 617 38.91 0.64 14.47
C ARG A 617 39.06 -0.81 14.95
N ARG A 618 39.44 -1.77 14.09
CA ARG A 618 39.69 -3.17 14.49
C ARG A 618 40.91 -3.31 15.41
N ILE A 619 42.00 -2.62 15.08
CA ILE A 619 43.21 -2.59 15.93
C ILE A 619 42.85 -1.97 17.29
N LYS A 620 42.10 -0.86 17.32
CA LYS A 620 41.60 -0.16 18.53
C LYS A 620 40.78 -1.10 19.43
N CYS A 621 39.95 -1.98 18.85
CA CYS A 621 39.24 -3.05 19.55
C CYS A 621 40.11 -4.21 20.07
N GLY A 622 41.44 -4.14 19.95
CA GLY A 622 42.38 -5.13 20.49
C GLY A 622 42.80 -6.25 19.52
N GLU A 623 42.52 -6.12 18.21
CA GLU A 623 43.11 -7.02 17.21
C GLU A 623 44.57 -6.64 16.89
N THR A 624 45.35 -7.60 16.37
CA THR A 624 46.65 -7.31 15.74
C THR A 624 46.44 -6.83 14.29
N PRO A 625 47.34 -6.03 13.71
CA PRO A 625 47.20 -5.53 12.34
C PRO A 625 47.02 -6.66 11.31
N THR A 626 47.83 -7.72 11.39
CA THR A 626 47.74 -8.91 10.53
C THR A 626 46.38 -9.60 10.60
N LYS A 627 45.87 -9.85 11.81
CA LYS A 627 44.55 -10.48 12.02
C LYS A 627 43.42 -9.60 11.46
N ALA A 628 43.49 -8.29 11.73
CA ALA A 628 42.50 -7.34 11.26
C ALA A 628 42.44 -7.29 9.72
N VAL A 629 43.59 -7.12 9.03
CA VAL A 629 43.64 -7.10 7.56
C VAL A 629 43.15 -8.41 6.94
N HIS A 630 43.54 -9.57 7.49
CA HIS A 630 43.03 -10.86 6.99
C HIS A 630 41.51 -10.96 7.05
N GLU A 631 40.87 -10.42 8.09
CA GLU A 631 39.41 -10.46 8.20
C GLU A 631 38.72 -9.42 7.31
N ILE A 632 39.34 -8.26 7.05
CA ILE A 632 38.85 -7.30 6.04
C ILE A 632 38.92 -7.95 4.63
N ILE A 633 39.96 -8.73 4.34
CA ILE A 633 40.09 -9.50 3.09
C ILE A 633 39.02 -10.60 3.01
N ASN A 634 38.78 -11.36 4.09
CA ASN A 634 37.72 -12.38 4.14
C ASN A 634 36.32 -11.77 3.94
N GLN A 635 36.04 -10.60 4.53
CA GLN A 635 34.80 -9.86 4.34
C GLN A 635 34.68 -9.39 2.89
N SER A 636 35.72 -8.75 2.33
CA SER A 636 35.73 -8.27 0.94
C SER A 636 35.52 -9.42 -0.05
N ALA A 637 36.18 -10.57 0.15
CA ALA A 637 35.97 -11.77 -0.64
C ALA A 637 34.52 -12.28 -0.56
N SER A 638 33.92 -12.24 0.64
CA SER A 638 32.52 -12.63 0.87
C SER A 638 31.52 -11.68 0.21
N GLU A 639 31.81 -10.37 0.17
CA GLU A 639 31.01 -9.36 -0.54
C GLU A 639 31.11 -9.55 -2.06
N ILE A 640 32.32 -9.72 -2.59
CA ILE A 640 32.56 -10.03 -4.02
C ILE A 640 31.78 -11.29 -4.43
N LEU A 641 31.86 -12.34 -3.63
CA LEU A 641 31.21 -13.63 -3.89
C LEU A 641 29.67 -13.52 -3.87
N LYS A 642 29.08 -12.77 -2.94
CA LYS A 642 27.63 -12.52 -2.90
C LYS A 642 27.17 -11.65 -4.08
N ILE A 643 27.85 -10.53 -4.31
CA ILE A 643 27.44 -9.53 -5.30
C ILE A 643 27.67 -10.04 -6.72
N PHE A 644 28.88 -10.51 -7.06
CA PHE A 644 29.22 -10.80 -8.46
C PHE A 644 29.00 -12.26 -8.87
N LEU A 645 29.09 -13.22 -7.94
CA LEU A 645 29.19 -14.65 -8.28
C LEU A 645 27.97 -15.50 -7.90
N LEU A 646 27.34 -15.27 -6.74
CA LEU A 646 26.23 -16.10 -6.22
C LEU A 646 24.87 -15.35 -6.15
N GLY A 647 24.65 -14.38 -7.04
CA GLY A 647 23.47 -13.51 -7.03
C GLY A 647 22.13 -14.25 -6.91
N THR A 648 21.23 -13.69 -6.09
CA THR A 648 19.85 -14.16 -5.92
C THR A 648 19.09 -14.15 -7.24
N GLU A 649 18.11 -15.05 -7.39
CA GLU A 649 17.42 -15.26 -8.67
C GLU A 649 16.67 -14.01 -9.16
N GLU A 650 16.19 -13.17 -8.22
CA GLU A 650 15.53 -11.88 -8.49
C GLU A 650 16.47 -10.85 -9.14
N GLU A 651 17.77 -10.86 -8.82
CA GLU A 651 18.73 -9.89 -9.37
C GLU A 651 19.25 -10.27 -10.76
N LYS A 652 19.17 -11.56 -11.14
CA LYS A 652 19.72 -12.06 -12.41
C LYS A 652 19.10 -11.40 -13.65
N GLY A 653 17.86 -10.93 -13.55
CA GLY A 653 17.17 -10.21 -14.63
C GLY A 653 17.66 -8.78 -14.90
N ASN A 654 18.50 -8.21 -14.01
CA ASN A 654 18.91 -6.80 -14.07
C ASN A 654 20.44 -6.60 -14.03
N ARG A 655 21.20 -7.65 -14.38
CA ARG A 655 22.68 -7.65 -14.42
C ARG A 655 23.17 -7.60 -15.85
N TYR A 656 24.10 -6.69 -16.14
CA TYR A 656 24.69 -6.49 -17.47
C TYR A 656 25.93 -7.34 -17.73
N TRP A 657 26.25 -8.29 -16.84
CA TRP A 657 27.42 -9.17 -16.93
C TRP A 657 27.08 -10.59 -16.51
N ASN A 658 27.77 -11.57 -17.11
CA ASN A 658 27.69 -12.97 -16.69
C ASN A 658 28.61 -13.26 -15.49
N THR A 659 28.25 -14.28 -14.70
CA THR A 659 29.09 -14.81 -13.60
C THR A 659 30.46 -15.24 -14.11
N GLU A 660 30.48 -15.86 -15.29
CA GLU A 660 31.65 -16.36 -16.01
C GLU A 660 32.60 -15.23 -16.44
N GLN A 661 32.05 -14.09 -16.86
CA GLN A 661 32.82 -12.88 -17.22
C GLN A 661 33.46 -12.26 -15.98
N ALA A 662 32.70 -12.10 -14.89
CA ALA A 662 33.23 -11.60 -13.62
C ALA A 662 34.31 -12.54 -13.05
N TRP A 663 34.09 -13.86 -13.09
CA TRP A 663 35.06 -14.86 -12.63
C TRP A 663 36.36 -14.85 -13.46
N PHE A 664 36.28 -14.72 -14.79
CA PHE A 664 37.47 -14.61 -15.63
C PHE A 664 38.35 -13.42 -15.21
N LEU A 665 37.75 -12.26 -14.98
CA LEU A 665 38.46 -11.05 -14.54
C LEU A 665 39.07 -11.23 -13.14
N ILE A 666 38.32 -11.77 -12.18
CA ILE A 666 38.82 -12.10 -10.82
C ILE A 666 40.02 -13.05 -10.90
N LYS A 667 39.93 -14.11 -11.72
CA LYS A 667 40.97 -15.12 -11.90
C LYS A 667 42.24 -14.57 -12.55
N GLN A 668 42.10 -13.65 -13.51
CA GLN A 668 43.23 -12.98 -14.17
C GLN A 668 43.86 -11.92 -13.24
N LEU A 669 43.05 -11.10 -12.56
CA LEU A 669 43.51 -10.05 -11.64
C LEU A 669 44.11 -10.58 -10.32
N ALA A 670 43.80 -11.83 -9.95
CA ALA A 670 44.50 -12.53 -8.87
C ALA A 670 45.95 -12.89 -9.24
N GLN A 671 46.25 -13.08 -10.52
CA GLN A 671 47.57 -13.50 -11.03
C GLN A 671 48.41 -12.33 -11.54
N LYS A 672 47.78 -11.36 -12.22
CA LYS A 672 48.37 -10.13 -12.74
C LYS A 672 47.72 -8.95 -12.00
N GLU A 673 48.49 -8.09 -11.35
CA GLU A 673 47.96 -6.88 -10.68
C GLU A 673 47.15 -5.96 -11.61
N CYS A 674 47.44 -6.01 -12.92
CA CYS A 674 46.69 -5.29 -13.93
C CYS A 674 46.69 -6.02 -15.29
N LEU A 675 45.63 -5.81 -16.08
CA LEU A 675 45.41 -6.39 -17.40
C LEU A 675 45.40 -5.30 -18.48
N ARG A 676 45.75 -5.61 -19.73
CA ARG A 676 45.61 -4.66 -20.84
C ARG A 676 44.16 -4.63 -21.32
N TYR A 677 43.56 -3.45 -21.47
CA TYR A 677 42.14 -3.31 -21.83
C TYR A 677 41.79 -4.06 -23.14
N ASN A 678 42.61 -3.90 -24.18
CA ASN A 678 42.40 -4.59 -25.47
C ASN A 678 42.61 -6.12 -25.38
N GLU A 679 43.44 -6.62 -24.45
CA GLU A 679 43.71 -8.06 -24.28
C GLU A 679 42.46 -8.80 -23.80
N VAL A 680 41.71 -8.18 -22.87
CA VAL A 680 40.44 -8.71 -22.38
C VAL A 680 39.35 -8.69 -23.45
N LEU A 681 39.23 -7.62 -24.24
CA LEU A 681 38.19 -7.53 -25.29
C LEU A 681 38.36 -8.52 -26.46
N ILE A 682 39.57 -9.06 -26.66
CA ILE A 682 39.86 -10.04 -27.70
C ILE A 682 39.50 -11.48 -27.25
N ASP A 683 39.36 -11.72 -25.95
CA ASP A 683 38.99 -13.03 -25.40
C ASP A 683 37.59 -13.47 -25.86
N ASP A 684 37.43 -14.76 -26.16
CA ASP A 684 36.17 -15.33 -26.66
C ASP A 684 34.98 -15.14 -25.69
N ILE A 685 35.23 -14.91 -24.39
CA ILE A 685 34.21 -14.63 -23.36
C ILE A 685 33.69 -13.17 -23.41
N PHE A 686 34.49 -12.22 -23.91
CA PHE A 686 34.16 -10.79 -23.98
C PHE A 686 33.88 -10.29 -25.41
N LYS A 687 34.21 -11.09 -26.42
CA LYS A 687 34.02 -10.85 -27.87
C LYS A 687 32.63 -10.33 -28.26
N THR A 688 31.58 -10.65 -27.52
CA THR A 688 30.22 -10.12 -27.70
C THR A 688 29.85 -9.17 -26.55
N GLY A 689 29.86 -7.86 -26.82
CA GLY A 689 29.41 -6.84 -25.84
C GLY A 689 30.41 -6.50 -24.73
N GLY A 690 31.67 -6.94 -24.82
CA GLY A 690 32.65 -6.79 -23.74
C GLY A 690 32.84 -5.37 -23.21
N GLU A 691 32.71 -4.33 -24.05
CA GLU A 691 32.85 -2.94 -23.59
C GLU A 691 31.76 -2.50 -22.61
N SER A 692 30.49 -2.89 -22.83
CA SER A 692 29.40 -2.57 -21.91
C SER A 692 29.48 -3.43 -20.64
N VAL A 693 29.91 -4.69 -20.76
CA VAL A 693 30.21 -5.56 -19.61
C VAL A 693 31.31 -4.95 -18.72
N LEU A 694 32.42 -4.48 -19.31
CA LEU A 694 33.52 -3.87 -18.56
C LEU A 694 33.10 -2.56 -17.89
N ARG A 695 32.37 -1.68 -18.57
CA ARG A 695 31.82 -0.45 -17.94
C ARG A 695 30.84 -0.77 -16.80
N ALA A 696 29.99 -1.78 -16.96
CA ALA A 696 29.07 -2.20 -15.90
C ALA A 696 29.82 -2.76 -14.66
N LEU A 697 30.90 -3.52 -14.87
CA LEU A 697 31.74 -4.05 -13.79
C LEU A 697 32.62 -2.96 -13.12
N GLU A 698 32.98 -1.91 -13.86
CA GLU A 698 33.63 -0.71 -13.32
C GLU A 698 32.67 0.12 -12.46
N GLN A 699 31.45 0.40 -12.95
CA GLN A 699 30.43 1.11 -12.18
C GLN A 699 29.97 0.35 -10.93
N ALA A 700 30.05 -0.98 -10.96
CA ALA A 700 29.84 -1.85 -9.80
C ALA A 700 31.11 -2.00 -8.91
N GLU A 701 32.22 -1.36 -9.27
CA GLU A 701 33.49 -1.28 -8.52
C GLU A 701 34.23 -2.62 -8.35
N LEU A 702 33.94 -3.64 -9.16
CA LEU A 702 34.77 -4.86 -9.21
C LEU A 702 36.15 -4.55 -9.81
N ILE A 703 36.17 -3.70 -10.84
CA ILE A 703 37.37 -3.28 -11.58
C ILE A 703 37.43 -1.75 -11.68
N SER A 704 38.57 -1.22 -12.11
CA SER A 704 38.76 0.17 -12.53
C SER A 704 39.54 0.21 -13.84
N ILE A 705 39.14 1.08 -14.77
CA ILE A 705 39.71 1.21 -16.11
C ILE A 705 40.57 2.47 -16.17
N VAL A 706 41.89 2.28 -16.16
CA VAL A 706 42.87 3.36 -16.23
C VAL A 706 43.03 3.80 -17.69
N SER A 707 42.59 5.02 -17.99
CA SER A 707 42.89 5.70 -19.25
C SER A 707 44.33 6.22 -19.29
N GLY A 708 44.97 6.12 -20.45
CA GLY A 708 46.27 6.76 -20.69
C GLY A 708 46.12 8.26 -20.98
N ALA A 709 47.24 8.98 -21.13
CA ALA A 709 47.29 10.44 -21.31
C ALA A 709 46.39 10.99 -22.44
N ASN A 710 46.09 10.18 -23.46
CA ASN A 710 45.22 10.56 -24.59
C ASN A 710 43.72 10.23 -24.33
N GLY A 711 43.31 10.03 -23.08
CA GLY A 711 41.94 9.69 -22.69
C GLY A 711 41.47 8.27 -23.05
N ARG A 712 42.31 7.46 -23.70
CA ARG A 712 41.96 6.10 -24.14
C ARG A 712 42.12 5.07 -23.00
N PRO A 713 41.11 4.21 -22.73
CA PRO A 713 41.24 3.02 -21.89
C PRO A 713 42.48 2.17 -22.24
N SER A 714 43.34 1.94 -21.25
CA SER A 714 44.64 1.30 -21.46
C SER A 714 44.83 0.04 -20.61
N VAL A 715 44.50 0.11 -19.33
CA VAL A 715 44.79 -0.90 -18.32
C VAL A 715 43.58 -1.09 -17.41
N ILE A 716 43.29 -2.33 -17.03
CA ILE A 716 42.25 -2.70 -16.06
C ILE A 716 42.94 -3.12 -14.76
N LYS A 717 42.49 -2.58 -13.63
CA LYS A 717 42.91 -2.91 -12.26
C LYS A 717 41.72 -3.41 -11.43
N PRO A 718 41.93 -4.01 -10.23
CA PRO A 718 40.85 -4.20 -9.25
C PRO A 718 40.25 -2.84 -8.83
N GLY A 719 38.94 -2.78 -8.55
CA GLY A 719 38.24 -1.52 -8.25
C GLY A 719 38.54 -0.92 -6.87
N LYS A 720 39.03 -1.75 -5.93
CA LYS A 720 39.68 -1.34 -4.68
C LYS A 720 41.04 -2.05 -4.55
N PRO A 721 42.05 -1.48 -3.87
CA PRO A 721 43.33 -2.17 -3.65
C PRO A 721 43.15 -3.50 -2.90
N VAL A 722 42.37 -3.51 -1.81
CA VAL A 722 42.02 -4.72 -1.03
C VAL A 722 41.30 -5.82 -1.83
N TYR A 723 40.77 -5.52 -3.03
CA TYR A 723 40.21 -6.57 -3.89
C TYR A 723 41.29 -7.46 -4.53
N HIS A 724 42.55 -7.01 -4.65
CA HIS A 724 43.63 -7.85 -5.17
C HIS A 724 43.91 -9.08 -4.28
N PRO A 725 44.16 -8.95 -2.96
CA PRO A 725 44.27 -10.12 -2.08
C PRO A 725 42.93 -10.86 -1.92
N ALA A 726 41.77 -10.19 -1.99
CA ALA A 726 40.48 -10.88 -1.96
C ALA A 726 40.26 -11.77 -3.19
N PHE A 727 40.70 -11.36 -4.39
CA PHE A 727 40.68 -12.20 -5.60
C PHE A 727 41.64 -13.39 -5.47
N LYS A 728 42.85 -13.19 -4.93
CA LYS A 728 43.78 -14.28 -4.60
C LYS A 728 43.10 -15.30 -3.67
N ARG A 729 42.57 -14.84 -2.54
CA ARG A 729 41.79 -15.63 -1.55
C ARG A 729 40.64 -16.43 -2.17
N LEU A 730 39.87 -15.84 -3.09
CA LEU A 730 38.79 -16.53 -3.81
C LEU A 730 39.31 -17.60 -4.80
N THR A 731 40.50 -17.41 -5.38
CA THR A 731 41.10 -18.37 -6.33
C THR A 731 41.96 -19.46 -5.67
N GLU A 732 42.15 -19.38 -4.34
CA GLU A 732 42.72 -20.44 -3.50
C GLU A 732 41.69 -21.52 -3.15
N ASP A 733 40.40 -21.15 -3.01
CA ASP A 733 39.31 -22.10 -2.81
C ASP A 733 39.17 -23.01 -4.03
N LYS A 734 39.66 -24.25 -3.88
CA LYS A 734 39.66 -25.28 -4.90
C LYS A 734 38.25 -25.71 -5.31
N VAL A 735 37.26 -25.64 -4.41
CA VAL A 735 35.87 -26.02 -4.66
C VAL A 735 35.18 -24.93 -5.48
N LEU A 736 35.24 -23.68 -5.01
CA LEU A 736 34.68 -22.52 -5.71
C LEU A 736 35.30 -22.37 -7.11
N LYS A 737 36.63 -22.43 -7.20
CA LYS A 737 37.38 -22.35 -8.46
C LYS A 737 37.03 -23.46 -9.43
N SER A 738 36.96 -24.72 -8.98
CA SER A 738 36.57 -25.82 -9.86
C SER A 738 35.13 -25.65 -10.35
N ARG A 739 34.20 -25.20 -9.49
CA ARG A 739 32.80 -24.94 -9.87
C ARG A 739 32.66 -23.82 -10.91
N LEU A 740 33.38 -22.72 -10.74
CA LEU A 740 33.29 -21.57 -11.64
C LEU A 740 34.10 -21.76 -12.93
N ASP A 741 35.26 -22.43 -12.88
CA ASP A 741 36.00 -22.84 -14.08
C ASP A 741 35.18 -23.82 -14.94
N LEU A 742 34.42 -24.73 -14.34
CA LEU A 742 33.47 -25.60 -15.04
C LEU A 742 32.34 -24.82 -15.73
N ALA A 743 31.84 -23.74 -15.12
CA ALA A 743 30.85 -22.86 -15.74
C ALA A 743 31.43 -22.12 -16.95
N VAL A 744 32.64 -21.55 -16.81
CA VAL A 744 33.37 -20.89 -17.92
C VAL A 744 33.60 -21.84 -19.10
N LEU A 745 34.11 -23.06 -18.85
CA LEU A 745 34.27 -24.07 -19.91
C LEU A 745 32.94 -24.44 -20.58
N THR A 746 31.86 -24.52 -19.80
CA THR A 746 30.51 -24.78 -20.34
C THR A 746 30.00 -23.62 -21.21
N GLN A 747 30.35 -22.37 -20.90
CA GLN A 747 30.05 -21.22 -21.77
C GLN A 747 30.92 -21.23 -23.04
N LEU A 748 32.23 -21.50 -22.92
CA LEU A 748 33.14 -21.59 -24.07
C LEU A 748 32.74 -22.69 -25.06
N MET A 749 32.33 -23.87 -24.56
CA MET A 749 31.79 -24.94 -25.41
C MET A 749 30.53 -24.51 -26.18
N LYS A 750 29.62 -23.75 -25.57
CA LYS A 750 28.41 -23.22 -26.25
C LYS A 750 28.75 -22.18 -27.31
N ILE A 751 29.79 -21.37 -27.09
CA ILE A 751 30.26 -20.38 -28.07
C ILE A 751 30.84 -21.10 -29.29
N GLU A 752 31.73 -22.07 -29.07
CA GLU A 752 32.32 -22.86 -30.17
C GLU A 752 31.29 -23.72 -30.90
N SER A 753 30.36 -24.39 -30.21
CA SER A 753 29.29 -25.17 -30.86
C SER A 753 28.43 -24.26 -31.74
N ALA A 754 28.05 -23.07 -31.25
CA ALA A 754 27.33 -22.07 -32.04
C ALA A 754 28.17 -21.43 -33.18
N THR A 755 29.45 -21.77 -33.32
CA THR A 755 30.23 -21.51 -34.54
C THR A 755 30.36 -22.72 -35.45
N ILE A 756 30.39 -23.95 -34.91
CA ILE A 756 30.28 -25.20 -35.68
C ILE A 756 28.93 -25.22 -36.40
N ASP A 757 27.81 -25.01 -35.69
CA ASP A 757 26.46 -24.90 -36.24
C ASP A 757 26.41 -23.95 -37.46
N LYS A 758 27.09 -22.80 -37.37
CA LYS A 758 27.12 -21.79 -38.45
C LYS A 758 27.96 -22.24 -39.64
N CYS A 759 29.11 -22.88 -39.39
CA CYS A 759 29.92 -23.45 -40.46
C CYS A 759 29.20 -24.59 -41.18
N GLU A 760 28.51 -25.46 -40.44
CA GLU A 760 27.71 -26.56 -41.01
C GLU A 760 26.52 -26.04 -41.83
N ASN A 761 25.75 -25.09 -41.30
CA ASN A 761 24.65 -24.48 -42.06
C ASN A 761 25.14 -23.75 -43.33
N GLU A 762 26.29 -23.08 -43.29
CA GLU A 762 26.87 -22.46 -44.49
C GLU A 762 27.37 -23.52 -45.51
N LEU A 763 28.00 -24.61 -45.04
CA LEU A 763 28.41 -25.73 -45.89
C LEU A 763 27.21 -26.46 -46.52
N LEU A 764 26.12 -26.64 -45.77
CA LEU A 764 24.86 -27.21 -46.27
C LEU A 764 24.25 -26.33 -47.38
N LEU A 765 24.20 -25.01 -47.20
CA LEU A 765 23.76 -24.08 -48.24
C LEU A 765 24.66 -24.12 -49.49
N LEU A 766 25.98 -24.18 -49.31
CA LEU A 766 26.93 -24.31 -50.43
C LEU A 766 26.81 -25.66 -51.17
N SER A 767 26.43 -26.73 -50.46
CA SER A 767 26.19 -28.06 -51.05
C SER A 767 24.94 -28.13 -51.95
N GLN A 768 23.97 -27.24 -51.74
CA GLN A 768 22.73 -27.17 -52.54
C GLN A 768 22.95 -26.47 -53.90
N LEU A 769 24.12 -25.87 -54.14
CA LEU A 769 24.46 -25.23 -55.41
C LEU A 769 24.76 -26.27 -56.49
N ARG A 770 23.79 -26.43 -57.41
CA ARG A 770 23.74 -27.49 -58.45
C ARG A 770 25.00 -27.61 -59.33
N ASN A 771 25.74 -26.51 -59.50
CA ASN A 771 27.11 -26.49 -59.99
C ASN A 771 27.94 -25.72 -58.96
N GLN A 772 29.07 -26.26 -58.50
CA GLN A 772 30.02 -25.54 -57.65
C GLN A 772 31.02 -24.77 -58.54
N PRO A 773 30.93 -23.43 -58.67
CA PRO A 773 31.89 -22.68 -59.47
C PRO A 773 33.23 -22.59 -58.71
N ALA A 774 34.36 -22.58 -59.44
CA ALA A 774 35.70 -22.63 -58.84
C ALA A 774 35.95 -21.68 -57.63
N PRO A 775 35.41 -20.44 -57.58
CA PRO A 775 35.55 -19.57 -56.41
C PRO A 775 35.00 -20.11 -55.08
N THR A 776 34.01 -21.02 -55.08
CA THR A 776 33.46 -21.56 -53.82
C THR A 776 34.43 -22.51 -53.11
N HIS A 777 35.37 -23.14 -53.83
CA HIS A 777 36.31 -24.10 -53.23
C HIS A 777 37.18 -23.45 -52.14
N GLY A 778 37.60 -22.20 -52.33
CA GLY A 778 38.34 -21.45 -51.32
C GLY A 778 37.52 -21.17 -50.05
N ARG A 779 36.21 -20.91 -50.21
CA ARG A 779 35.30 -20.70 -49.07
C ARG A 779 34.99 -22.00 -48.33
N VAL A 780 34.73 -23.09 -49.06
CA VAL A 780 34.51 -24.43 -48.48
C VAL A 780 35.74 -24.87 -47.68
N ASN A 781 36.95 -24.73 -48.22
CA ASN A 781 38.19 -25.08 -47.51
C ASN A 781 38.37 -24.24 -46.22
N TYR A 782 38.13 -22.92 -46.30
CA TYR A 782 38.15 -22.05 -45.11
C TYR A 782 37.15 -22.50 -44.03
N LEU A 783 35.92 -22.87 -44.42
CA LEU A 783 34.89 -23.35 -43.48
C LEU A 783 35.27 -24.70 -42.85
N LEU A 784 35.83 -25.63 -43.62
CA LEU A 784 36.30 -26.92 -43.11
C LEU A 784 37.47 -26.76 -42.12
N ILE A 785 38.48 -25.95 -42.46
CA ILE A 785 39.61 -25.62 -41.56
C ILE A 785 39.09 -24.99 -40.26
N LYS A 786 38.13 -24.07 -40.35
CA LYS A 786 37.53 -23.41 -39.19
C LYS A 786 36.71 -24.37 -38.33
N LEU A 787 35.93 -25.26 -38.95
CA LEU A 787 35.13 -26.28 -38.26
C LEU A 787 36.05 -27.24 -37.50
N MET A 788 37.10 -27.76 -38.14
CA MET A 788 38.13 -28.58 -37.49
C MET A 788 38.80 -27.84 -36.31
N SER A 789 39.12 -26.55 -36.47
CA SER A 789 39.71 -25.76 -35.38
C SER A 789 38.78 -25.52 -34.20
N SER A 790 37.46 -25.42 -34.44
CA SER A 790 36.45 -25.21 -33.39
C SER A 790 36.16 -26.54 -32.67
N GLN A 791 36.03 -27.64 -33.41
CA GLN A 791 35.92 -28.99 -32.86
C GLN A 791 37.14 -29.34 -31.97
N GLY A 792 38.36 -29.04 -32.44
CA GLY A 792 39.59 -29.21 -31.65
C GLY A 792 39.75 -28.26 -30.46
N LYS A 793 38.90 -27.23 -30.31
CA LYS A 793 38.74 -26.48 -29.04
C LYS A 793 37.76 -27.20 -28.11
N VAL A 794 36.61 -27.64 -28.62
CA VAL A 794 35.57 -28.35 -27.83
C VAL A 794 36.14 -29.59 -27.15
N GLU A 795 36.94 -30.40 -27.86
CA GLU A 795 37.60 -31.59 -27.31
C GLU A 795 38.58 -31.29 -26.17
N LYS A 796 39.27 -30.14 -26.23
CA LYS A 796 40.15 -29.65 -25.15
C LYS A 796 39.32 -29.22 -23.94
N TYR A 797 38.29 -28.41 -24.14
CA TYR A 797 37.39 -27.97 -23.07
C TYR A 797 36.69 -29.15 -22.39
N GLU A 798 36.29 -30.19 -23.13
CA GLU A 798 35.80 -31.43 -22.55
C GLU A 798 36.84 -32.14 -21.69
N THR A 799 38.09 -32.21 -22.16
CA THR A 799 39.19 -32.88 -21.46
C THR A 799 39.55 -32.15 -20.16
N GLU A 800 39.59 -30.82 -20.18
CA GLU A 800 39.75 -29.98 -18.99
C GLU A 800 38.54 -30.12 -18.04
N MET A 801 37.31 -30.14 -18.57
CA MET A 801 36.09 -30.37 -17.80
C MET A 801 36.09 -31.75 -17.13
N LYS A 802 36.56 -32.81 -17.80
CA LYS A 802 36.74 -34.16 -17.23
C LYS A 802 37.74 -34.11 -16.06
N GLY A 803 38.85 -33.40 -16.22
CA GLY A 803 39.85 -33.17 -15.16
C GLY A 803 39.32 -32.36 -13.96
N LEU A 804 38.57 -31.29 -14.19
CA LEU A 804 37.98 -30.47 -13.14
C LEU A 804 36.84 -31.18 -12.40
N LYS A 805 35.97 -31.91 -13.12
CA LYS A 805 34.94 -32.77 -12.50
C LYS A 805 35.59 -33.77 -11.56
N LYS A 806 36.64 -34.47 -12.00
CA LYS A 806 37.41 -35.38 -11.12
C LYS A 806 37.93 -34.66 -9.87
N ARG A 807 38.60 -33.50 -10.01
CA ARG A 807 39.08 -32.70 -8.86
C ARG A 807 37.97 -32.25 -7.90
N SER A 808 36.75 -32.04 -8.37
CA SER A 808 35.60 -31.72 -7.51
C SER A 808 35.02 -32.93 -6.75
N LEU A 809 35.25 -34.16 -7.22
CA LEU A 809 34.88 -35.39 -6.49
C LEU A 809 36.01 -35.87 -5.55
N ASP A 810 37.27 -35.70 -5.95
CA ASP A 810 38.45 -36.19 -5.21
C ASP A 810 38.77 -35.38 -3.94
N LEU A 811 38.05 -34.29 -3.65
CA LEU A 811 38.28 -33.46 -2.46
C LEU A 811 37.67 -34.10 -1.20
N PRO A 812 38.46 -34.37 -0.14
CA PRO A 812 37.99 -35.13 1.02
C PRO A 812 36.98 -34.35 1.86
N THR A 813 35.89 -34.99 2.26
CA THR A 813 34.82 -34.46 3.12
C THR A 813 35.21 -34.44 4.61
N THR A 814 36.45 -34.08 4.91
CA THR A 814 37.09 -34.24 6.24
C THR A 814 36.59 -33.29 7.32
N GLU A 815 36.04 -32.12 6.98
CA GLU A 815 35.58 -31.14 7.99
C GLU A 815 34.30 -31.54 8.75
N ARG A 816 33.62 -32.63 8.36
CA ARG A 816 32.47 -33.17 9.10
C ARG A 816 32.85 -34.07 10.30
N ARG A 817 34.12 -34.15 10.69
CA ARG A 817 34.61 -35.13 11.69
C ARG A 817 35.54 -34.57 12.78
N ALA A 818 35.29 -33.32 13.21
CA ALA A 818 36.09 -32.65 14.26
C ALA A 818 35.29 -32.12 15.47
N THR A 819 34.00 -32.48 15.64
CA THR A 819 33.15 -32.00 16.76
C THR A 819 32.35 -33.11 17.44
N SER A 820 32.98 -34.24 17.75
CA SER A 820 32.44 -35.21 18.73
C SER A 820 33.56 -35.99 19.43
N SER A 821 33.33 -36.29 20.73
CA SER A 821 34.21 -37.05 21.63
C SER A 821 35.64 -36.53 21.89
N SER A 822 35.75 -35.52 22.76
CA SER A 822 36.76 -35.54 23.84
C SER A 822 36.26 -34.75 25.06
N THR A 823 35.50 -35.43 25.93
CA THR A 823 35.07 -34.90 27.22
C THR A 823 35.27 -35.94 28.33
N SER A 824 36.45 -35.90 28.93
CA SER A 824 36.71 -36.40 30.29
C SER A 824 37.54 -35.32 31.02
N PRO A 825 37.29 -35.07 32.32
CA PRO A 825 37.82 -33.89 32.99
C PRO A 825 39.25 -34.09 33.49
N ILE A 826 40.10 -33.08 33.31
CA ILE A 826 41.34 -32.91 34.07
C ILE A 826 41.25 -31.56 34.79
N VAL A 827 41.48 -31.57 36.09
CA VAL A 827 41.43 -30.38 36.95
C VAL A 827 42.77 -29.64 36.87
N ALA A 828 42.75 -28.43 36.36
CA ALA A 828 43.89 -27.51 36.36
C ALA A 828 43.46 -26.11 36.79
N THR A 829 43.31 -25.98 38.11
CA THR A 829 43.25 -24.72 38.87
C THR A 829 44.21 -23.66 38.34
N VAL A 830 43.70 -22.48 37.99
CA VAL A 830 44.50 -21.24 37.88
C VAL A 830 43.90 -20.22 38.83
N HIS A 831 44.73 -19.65 39.71
CA HIS A 831 44.30 -18.63 40.66
C HIS A 831 44.03 -17.29 39.97
N CYS A 832 42.98 -16.60 40.41
CA CYS A 832 42.93 -15.15 40.36
C CYS A 832 42.97 -14.63 41.82
N PRO A 833 44.10 -14.08 42.29
CA PRO A 833 44.25 -13.66 43.69
C PRO A 833 43.55 -12.32 43.97
N LEU A 834 42.33 -12.45 44.51
CA LEU A 834 41.72 -11.66 45.60
C LEU A 834 42.30 -10.30 46.05
N ARG A 835 41.36 -9.46 46.54
CA ARG A 835 41.47 -8.28 47.44
C ARG A 835 41.85 -6.94 46.79
N ASP A 836 41.39 -5.78 47.29
CA ASP A 836 40.61 -5.44 48.52
C ASP A 836 39.84 -4.09 48.28
N SER A 837 38.83 -3.60 49.01
CA SER A 837 38.02 -4.08 50.16
C SER A 837 36.83 -3.12 50.45
N ARG A 838 35.75 -3.60 51.12
CA ARG A 838 34.70 -2.83 51.89
C ARG A 838 33.76 -1.91 51.06
N TYR A 839 32.53 -1.50 51.44
CA TYR A 839 31.44 -1.86 52.41
C TYR A 839 30.21 -0.94 52.06
N PHE A 840 28.94 -1.04 52.53
CA PHE A 840 28.26 -1.85 53.57
C PHE A 840 26.72 -2.03 53.31
N ILE A 841 26.21 -3.23 53.63
CA ILE A 841 24.87 -3.66 54.14
C ILE A 841 23.64 -2.71 54.15
N LEU A 842 22.50 -3.19 53.58
CA LEU A 842 21.12 -3.37 54.14
C LEU A 842 20.10 -3.54 52.98
N SER A 843 18.91 -4.19 53.05
CA SER A 843 18.36 -5.37 53.76
C SER A 843 16.87 -5.51 53.36
N GLY A 844 16.32 -6.71 53.11
CA GLY A 844 14.86 -6.87 52.86
C GLY A 844 14.42 -8.23 52.28
N ALA A 845 13.56 -8.96 53.02
CA ALA A 845 12.99 -10.30 52.71
C ALA A 845 12.20 -10.39 51.38
N ALA A 846 12.05 -11.52 50.64
CA ALA A 846 12.09 -13.00 50.86
C ALA A 846 10.70 -13.68 50.85
N HIS A 847 10.67 -15.03 50.74
CA HIS A 847 9.54 -15.97 50.43
C HIS A 847 9.26 -16.16 48.90
N PHE A 848 9.32 -17.35 48.25
CA PHE A 848 9.26 -18.80 48.64
C PHE A 848 7.92 -19.20 49.28
N VAL A 849 7.11 -20.16 48.78
CA VAL A 849 7.28 -21.60 48.41
C VAL A 849 6.18 -21.96 47.37
N VAL A 850 6.32 -22.72 46.25
CA VAL A 850 6.87 -24.07 45.91
C VAL A 850 5.85 -25.25 46.03
N SER A 851 5.98 -26.27 45.15
CA SER A 851 5.36 -27.62 45.17
C SER A 851 3.89 -27.82 44.68
N ILE A 852 3.47 -28.97 44.12
CA ILE A 852 4.14 -30.10 43.39
C ILE A 852 3.06 -30.94 42.66
N LEU A 853 3.34 -31.47 41.45
CA LEU A 853 3.05 -32.86 41.00
C LEU A 853 3.32 -33.10 39.50
N CYS A 854 4.04 -34.18 39.20
CA CYS A 854 4.21 -34.81 37.87
C CYS A 854 3.97 -36.32 38.09
N PRO A 855 3.66 -37.15 37.06
CA PRO A 855 4.69 -37.66 36.13
C PRO A 855 4.13 -37.77 34.67
N SER A 856 4.72 -38.43 33.65
CA SER A 856 5.83 -39.40 33.55
C SER A 856 6.48 -39.42 32.15
N THR A 857 7.81 -39.60 32.08
CA THR A 857 8.60 -39.98 30.87
C THR A 857 8.62 -41.52 30.69
N PRO A 858 8.92 -42.12 29.49
CA PRO A 858 10.31 -42.28 29.00
C PRO A 858 10.57 -42.46 27.46
N PHE A 859 11.85 -42.32 27.09
CA PHE A 859 12.58 -42.88 25.92
C PHE A 859 13.69 -43.82 26.48
N PRO A 860 14.60 -44.48 25.69
CA PRO A 860 14.51 -45.27 24.44
C PRO A 860 15.11 -46.72 24.64
N PRO A 861 15.32 -47.52 23.57
CA PRO A 861 16.70 -47.91 23.10
C PRO A 861 16.83 -47.92 21.54
N ARG A 862 17.99 -47.84 20.85
CA ARG A 862 19.32 -48.56 20.85
C ARG A 862 19.22 -50.02 20.34
N PHE A 863 20.14 -50.62 19.53
CA PHE A 863 21.53 -50.31 19.07
C PHE A 863 21.93 -51.14 17.80
N ALA A 864 22.97 -50.73 17.03
CA ALA A 864 23.91 -51.56 16.20
C ALA A 864 23.40 -52.38 14.95
N SER A 865 24.19 -52.82 13.92
CA SER A 865 25.48 -52.37 13.31
C SER A 865 25.90 -53.16 12.02
N GLN A 866 26.53 -52.50 11.02
CA GLN A 866 27.47 -53.04 9.97
C GLN A 866 26.95 -54.01 8.85
N PRO A 867 27.72 -54.35 7.77
CA PRO A 867 28.70 -53.58 6.94
C PRO A 867 28.63 -53.81 5.39
N GLY A 868 29.38 -53.02 4.58
CA GLY A 868 29.72 -53.28 3.15
C GLY A 868 28.72 -52.75 2.10
N ALA A 869 29.07 -52.42 0.84
CA ALA A 869 30.34 -52.52 0.08
C ALA A 869 30.55 -51.30 -0.89
N MET A 870 31.53 -51.34 -1.81
CA MET A 870 31.95 -50.21 -2.68
C MET A 870 31.36 -50.23 -4.12
N ALA A 871 31.18 -49.03 -4.69
CA ALA A 871 31.27 -48.68 -6.13
C ALA A 871 30.23 -49.32 -7.11
N PRO A 872 30.07 -48.82 -8.37
CA PRO A 872 30.79 -47.75 -9.08
C PRO A 872 29.91 -46.59 -9.60
N ILE A 873 30.48 -45.74 -10.47
CA ILE A 873 29.78 -44.74 -11.29
C ILE A 873 29.58 -45.30 -12.71
N THR A 874 28.35 -45.31 -13.22
CA THR A 874 28.07 -45.10 -14.67
C THR A 874 26.63 -44.68 -14.97
N ASP A 875 25.64 -45.19 -14.23
CA ASP A 875 24.26 -45.18 -14.72
C ASP A 875 23.60 -43.81 -14.81
N THR A 876 23.83 -42.88 -13.88
CA THR A 876 23.11 -41.59 -13.86
C THR A 876 23.27 -40.74 -15.12
N VAL A 877 24.47 -40.71 -15.72
CA VAL A 877 24.72 -39.97 -16.98
C VAL A 877 24.19 -40.72 -18.19
N VAL A 878 24.20 -42.06 -18.13
CA VAL A 878 23.62 -42.93 -19.16
C VAL A 878 22.09 -42.85 -19.12
N ASP A 879 21.48 -42.71 -17.94
CA ASP A 879 20.04 -42.56 -17.74
C ASP A 879 19.56 -41.13 -18.03
N ASP A 880 20.36 -40.10 -17.75
CA ASP A 880 20.12 -38.75 -18.29
C ASP A 880 20.15 -38.78 -19.83
N LEU A 881 21.17 -39.42 -20.43
CA LEU A 881 21.24 -39.58 -21.89
C LEU A 881 20.05 -40.36 -22.45
N LYS A 882 19.70 -41.53 -21.89
CA LYS A 882 18.46 -42.26 -22.23
C LYS A 882 17.24 -41.36 -22.09
N SER A 883 17.10 -40.58 -21.01
CA SER A 883 15.96 -39.67 -20.84
C SER A 883 15.90 -38.59 -21.92
N THR A 884 17.05 -38.07 -22.36
CA THR A 884 17.11 -37.10 -23.48
C THR A 884 16.80 -37.77 -24.82
N VAL A 885 17.27 -39.00 -25.06
CA VAL A 885 16.95 -39.80 -26.24
C VAL A 885 15.46 -40.12 -26.26
N SER A 886 14.89 -40.70 -25.21
CA SER A 886 13.45 -40.98 -25.11
C SER A 886 12.56 -39.73 -25.20
N ARG A 887 13.06 -38.56 -24.77
CA ARG A 887 12.39 -37.27 -24.94
C ARG A 887 12.52 -36.69 -26.36
N LEU A 888 13.57 -37.07 -27.10
CA LEU A 888 13.71 -36.78 -28.53
C LEU A 888 12.86 -37.75 -29.36
N GLU A 889 12.86 -39.05 -29.05
CA GLU A 889 11.99 -40.07 -29.63
C GLU A 889 10.51 -39.73 -29.42
N GLN A 890 10.10 -39.33 -28.20
CA GLN A 890 8.76 -38.80 -27.95
C GLN A 890 8.43 -37.60 -28.83
N ARG A 891 9.38 -36.68 -29.06
CA ARG A 891 9.18 -35.50 -29.93
C ARG A 891 9.14 -35.85 -31.40
N ILE A 892 9.92 -36.82 -31.85
CA ILE A 892 9.90 -37.36 -33.21
C ILE A 892 8.54 -38.02 -33.43
N ALA A 893 8.09 -38.90 -32.53
CA ALA A 893 6.74 -39.47 -32.57
C ALA A 893 5.63 -38.40 -32.50
N GLU A 894 5.80 -37.31 -31.73
CA GLU A 894 4.86 -36.17 -31.69
C GLU A 894 4.81 -35.38 -33.01
N LEU A 895 5.91 -35.36 -33.78
CA LEU A 895 6.02 -34.68 -35.06
C LEU A 895 5.56 -35.59 -36.21
N GLU A 896 5.90 -36.88 -36.17
CA GLU A 896 5.38 -37.91 -37.07
C GLU A 896 3.86 -37.98 -36.98
N ASN A 897 3.26 -38.05 -35.78
CA ASN A 897 1.80 -37.99 -35.60
C ASN A 897 1.16 -36.67 -36.08
N LYS A 898 1.93 -35.58 -36.26
CA LYS A 898 1.45 -34.31 -36.84
C LYS A 898 1.67 -34.22 -38.35
N LEU A 899 2.53 -35.07 -38.91
CA LEU A 899 2.76 -35.24 -40.35
C LEU A 899 1.87 -36.33 -40.95
N SER A 900 1.62 -37.42 -40.22
CA SER A 900 0.78 -38.56 -40.60
C SER A 900 -0.71 -38.29 -40.34
N GLY A 901 -1.23 -37.18 -40.86
CA GLY A 901 -2.67 -36.92 -40.80
C GLY A 901 -3.45 -37.88 -41.70
N HIS A 902 -4.18 -38.84 -41.12
CA HIS A 902 -5.50 -39.36 -41.55
C HIS A 902 -5.99 -40.46 -40.59
N GLY A 903 -7.29 -40.49 -40.26
CA GLY A 903 -7.94 -41.55 -39.47
C GLY A 903 -8.00 -41.26 -37.96
N GLY A 904 -9.19 -40.91 -37.46
CA GLY A 904 -9.35 -40.42 -36.08
C GLY A 904 -9.80 -41.46 -35.05
N GLN A 905 -9.21 -41.40 -33.86
CA GLN A 905 -9.86 -41.77 -32.60
C GLN A 905 -9.67 -40.61 -31.61
N SER A 906 -10.70 -40.30 -30.82
CA SER A 906 -10.69 -39.15 -29.90
C SER A 906 -9.92 -39.45 -28.61
N PRO A 907 -9.09 -38.52 -28.09
CA PRO A 907 -8.43 -38.71 -26.81
C PRO A 907 -9.45 -38.72 -25.65
N SER A 908 -9.24 -39.60 -24.69
CA SER A 908 -10.08 -39.74 -23.50
C SER A 908 -10.01 -38.49 -22.61
N GLN A 909 -11.15 -37.86 -22.34
CA GLN A 909 -11.20 -36.63 -21.54
C GLN A 909 -10.96 -36.92 -20.05
N GLU A 910 -9.85 -36.45 -19.50
CA GLU A 910 -9.63 -36.41 -18.05
C GLU A 910 -10.62 -35.47 -17.36
N SER A 911 -11.32 -35.97 -16.34
CA SER A 911 -12.23 -35.18 -15.50
C SER A 911 -11.57 -34.79 -14.18
N VAL A 912 -11.74 -33.53 -13.77
CA VAL A 912 -11.27 -32.99 -12.49
C VAL A 912 -12.43 -32.58 -11.58
N ARG A 913 -12.36 -32.88 -10.28
CA ARG A 913 -13.28 -32.38 -9.25
C ARG A 913 -12.49 -31.84 -8.07
N MET A 914 -12.52 -30.52 -7.88
CA MET A 914 -11.64 -29.86 -6.92
C MET A 914 -12.23 -28.63 -6.25
N ILE A 915 -11.68 -28.30 -5.08
CA ILE A 915 -11.88 -27.03 -4.36
C ILE A 915 -10.64 -26.16 -4.56
N LEU A 916 -10.86 -24.84 -4.72
CA LEU A 916 -9.80 -23.83 -4.69
C LEU A 916 -9.99 -22.89 -3.49
N MET A 917 -9.13 -23.07 -2.49
CA MET A 917 -9.06 -22.32 -1.22
C MET A 917 -7.97 -21.24 -1.26
N GLY A 918 -7.94 -20.37 -0.25
CA GLY A 918 -7.03 -19.23 -0.15
C GLY A 918 -7.78 -17.92 0.16
N PRO A 919 -7.12 -16.90 0.71
CA PRO A 919 -7.75 -15.64 1.11
C PRO A 919 -8.20 -14.77 -0.09
N PRO A 920 -8.97 -13.69 0.14
CA PRO A 920 -9.33 -12.72 -0.90
C PRO A 920 -8.09 -11.99 -1.43
N GLY A 921 -7.75 -12.21 -2.70
CA GLY A 921 -6.59 -11.62 -3.39
C GLY A 921 -5.50 -12.62 -3.76
N ALA A 922 -5.57 -13.86 -3.27
CA ALA A 922 -4.60 -14.93 -3.55
C ALA A 922 -4.63 -15.51 -5.00
N GLY A 923 -5.17 -14.79 -5.98
CA GLY A 923 -5.14 -15.20 -7.40
C GLY A 923 -6.11 -16.30 -7.85
N LYS A 924 -7.07 -16.74 -7.02
CA LYS A 924 -8.04 -17.81 -7.36
C LYS A 924 -8.72 -17.62 -8.73
N GLY A 925 -9.37 -16.47 -8.94
CA GLY A 925 -10.03 -16.11 -10.21
C GLY A 925 -9.09 -15.91 -11.41
N THR A 926 -7.77 -15.86 -11.19
CA THR A 926 -6.75 -15.84 -12.26
C THR A 926 -6.39 -17.25 -12.72
N GLN A 927 -6.43 -18.24 -11.81
CA GLN A 927 -6.07 -19.62 -12.11
C GLN A 927 -7.29 -20.49 -12.47
N ALA A 928 -8.43 -20.30 -11.82
CA ALA A 928 -9.62 -21.12 -12.06
C ALA A 928 -10.11 -21.17 -13.53
N PRO A 929 -10.10 -20.07 -14.31
CA PRO A 929 -10.40 -20.13 -15.75
C PRO A 929 -9.44 -21.04 -16.53
N ARG A 930 -8.13 -20.99 -16.23
CA ARG A 930 -7.13 -21.88 -16.86
C ARG A 930 -7.33 -23.35 -16.51
N ILE A 931 -7.83 -23.65 -15.30
CA ILE A 931 -8.22 -25.02 -14.91
C ILE A 931 -9.48 -25.45 -15.68
N LYS A 932 -10.48 -24.56 -15.85
CA LYS A 932 -11.66 -24.82 -16.72
C LYS A 932 -11.21 -25.11 -18.17
N GLU A 933 -10.27 -24.34 -18.70
CA GLU A 933 -9.71 -24.54 -20.05
C GLU A 933 -8.94 -25.87 -20.20
N LYS A 934 -8.04 -26.23 -19.26
CA LYS A 934 -7.27 -27.50 -19.35
C LYS A 934 -8.18 -28.75 -19.26
N PHE A 935 -9.20 -28.73 -18.41
CA PHE A 935 -9.99 -29.93 -18.07
C PHE A 935 -11.45 -29.89 -18.54
N CYS A 936 -11.86 -28.90 -19.34
CA CYS A 936 -13.24 -28.70 -19.79
C CYS A 936 -14.27 -28.71 -18.64
N ALA A 937 -13.88 -28.18 -17.47
CA ALA A 937 -14.60 -28.35 -16.20
C ALA A 937 -15.41 -27.10 -15.80
N CYS A 938 -16.53 -27.32 -15.12
CA CYS A 938 -17.47 -26.32 -14.67
C CYS A 938 -16.88 -25.43 -13.54
N HIS A 939 -16.74 -24.11 -13.76
CA HIS A 939 -16.22 -23.19 -12.73
C HIS A 939 -17.36 -22.61 -11.90
N LEU A 940 -17.48 -23.04 -10.65
CA LEU A 940 -18.53 -22.62 -9.71
C LEU A 940 -17.99 -21.60 -8.72
N ALA A 941 -17.97 -20.33 -9.14
CA ALA A 941 -17.55 -19.20 -8.30
C ALA A 941 -18.72 -18.65 -7.48
N THR A 942 -18.89 -19.13 -6.23
CA THR A 942 -19.97 -18.69 -5.33
C THR A 942 -20.08 -17.17 -5.17
N GLY A 943 -18.95 -16.48 -5.14
CA GLY A 943 -18.90 -15.02 -5.02
C GLY A 943 -19.49 -14.28 -6.23
N ASP A 944 -19.48 -14.89 -7.42
CA ASP A 944 -19.97 -14.28 -8.65
C ASP A 944 -21.38 -14.79 -9.02
N MET A 945 -21.74 -16.02 -8.64
CA MET A 945 -23.14 -16.49 -8.59
C MET A 945 -24.01 -15.58 -7.71
N LEU A 946 -23.53 -15.22 -6.52
CA LEU A 946 -24.20 -14.25 -5.65
C LEU A 946 -24.28 -12.86 -6.32
N ARG A 947 -23.24 -12.39 -7.01
CA ARG A 947 -23.29 -11.11 -7.74
C ARG A 947 -24.27 -11.13 -8.92
N ALA A 948 -24.44 -12.24 -9.61
CA ALA A 948 -25.47 -12.41 -10.64
C ALA A 948 -26.89 -12.28 -10.04
N GLN A 949 -27.14 -12.90 -8.88
CA GLN A 949 -28.40 -12.75 -8.13
C GLN A 949 -28.64 -11.29 -7.65
N VAL A 950 -27.58 -10.60 -7.21
CA VAL A 950 -27.61 -9.17 -6.85
C VAL A 950 -27.96 -8.30 -8.09
N ALA A 951 -27.35 -8.58 -9.24
CA ALA A 951 -27.60 -7.85 -10.49
C ALA A 951 -29.02 -8.08 -11.03
N ALA A 952 -29.51 -9.32 -10.94
CA ALA A 952 -30.91 -9.70 -11.22
C ALA A 952 -31.92 -9.16 -10.18
N LYS A 953 -31.44 -8.55 -9.09
CA LYS A 953 -32.25 -7.92 -8.02
C LYS A 953 -33.26 -8.88 -7.37
N THR A 954 -32.94 -10.16 -7.30
CA THR A 954 -33.78 -11.19 -6.64
C THR A 954 -33.86 -10.94 -5.13
N THR A 955 -34.79 -11.62 -4.44
CA THR A 955 -34.93 -11.51 -2.97
C THR A 955 -33.62 -11.87 -2.26
N LEU A 956 -33.10 -13.07 -2.57
CA LEU A 956 -31.79 -13.55 -2.13
C LEU A 956 -30.67 -12.54 -2.47
N GLY A 957 -30.65 -12.02 -3.70
CA GLY A 957 -29.65 -11.02 -4.11
C GLY A 957 -29.66 -9.74 -3.28
N ARG A 958 -30.83 -9.24 -2.87
CA ARG A 958 -30.95 -8.03 -2.03
C ARG A 958 -30.45 -8.23 -0.60
N GLU A 959 -30.59 -9.44 -0.08
CA GLU A 959 -30.15 -9.80 1.27
C GLU A 959 -28.64 -10.12 1.27
N ALA A 960 -28.19 -10.95 0.33
CA ALA A 960 -26.78 -11.23 0.08
C ALA A 960 -25.96 -9.95 -0.11
N LYS A 961 -26.47 -8.95 -0.85
CA LYS A 961 -25.76 -7.66 -1.03
C LYS A 961 -25.40 -7.00 0.31
N LYS A 962 -26.36 -6.90 1.24
CA LYS A 962 -26.12 -6.25 2.55
C LYS A 962 -25.03 -6.96 3.35
N ILE A 963 -25.02 -8.29 3.29
CA ILE A 963 -24.04 -9.14 3.98
C ILE A 963 -22.66 -9.01 3.32
N MET A 964 -22.60 -9.00 1.99
CA MET A 964 -21.36 -8.89 1.21
C MET A 964 -20.70 -7.51 1.32
N ASP A 965 -21.46 -6.41 1.20
CA ASP A 965 -20.94 -5.05 1.36
C ASP A 965 -20.40 -4.82 2.80
N ALA A 966 -20.96 -5.51 3.80
CA ALA A 966 -20.48 -5.51 5.19
C ALA A 966 -19.25 -6.42 5.45
N GLY A 967 -18.88 -7.28 4.49
CA GLY A 967 -17.77 -8.23 4.60
C GLY A 967 -18.09 -9.59 5.25
N GLY A 968 -19.37 -9.89 5.53
CA GLY A 968 -19.81 -11.13 6.17
C GLY A 968 -20.00 -12.32 5.23
N LEU A 969 -20.37 -13.48 5.79
CA LEU A 969 -20.76 -14.68 5.03
C LEU A 969 -22.28 -14.83 4.93
N VAL A 970 -22.75 -15.31 3.78
CA VAL A 970 -24.13 -15.79 3.56
C VAL A 970 -24.28 -17.16 4.20
N SER A 971 -25.49 -17.49 4.71
CA SER A 971 -25.72 -18.71 5.50
C SER A 971 -25.49 -20.01 4.73
N ASP A 972 -24.91 -20.99 5.43
CA ASP A 972 -24.48 -22.29 4.90
C ASP A 972 -25.55 -23.01 4.07
N GLU A 973 -26.81 -22.96 4.51
CA GLU A 973 -27.91 -23.69 3.87
C GLU A 973 -28.30 -23.09 2.51
N ILE A 974 -28.26 -21.76 2.40
CA ILE A 974 -28.45 -21.07 1.11
C ILE A 974 -27.31 -21.43 0.16
N MET A 975 -26.08 -21.47 0.65
CA MET A 975 -24.90 -21.78 -0.17
C MET A 975 -24.86 -23.24 -0.63
N VAL A 976 -25.15 -24.20 0.26
CA VAL A 976 -25.21 -25.64 -0.07
C VAL A 976 -26.32 -25.90 -1.07
N ASN A 977 -27.53 -25.37 -0.86
CA ASN A 977 -28.64 -25.57 -1.80
C ASN A 977 -28.35 -24.94 -3.17
N MET A 978 -27.73 -23.76 -3.22
CA MET A 978 -27.35 -23.10 -4.47
C MET A 978 -26.30 -23.91 -5.27
N ILE A 979 -25.28 -24.45 -4.60
CA ILE A 979 -24.28 -25.33 -5.24
C ILE A 979 -24.90 -26.65 -5.69
N LYS A 980 -25.83 -27.23 -4.91
CA LYS A 980 -26.58 -28.43 -5.31
C LYS A 980 -27.36 -28.19 -6.61
N THR A 981 -28.12 -27.10 -6.70
CA THR A 981 -28.91 -26.78 -7.91
C THR A 981 -28.03 -26.61 -9.14
N GLU A 982 -26.87 -25.97 -9.06
CA GLU A 982 -25.92 -25.91 -10.18
C GLU A 982 -25.40 -27.30 -10.57
N LEU A 983 -24.96 -28.13 -9.61
CA LEU A 983 -24.43 -29.47 -9.88
C LEU A 983 -25.47 -30.44 -10.48
N GLU A 984 -26.76 -30.19 -10.25
CA GLU A 984 -27.88 -30.95 -10.82
C GLU A 984 -28.39 -30.39 -12.16
N THR A 985 -28.36 -29.06 -12.35
CA THR A 985 -28.96 -28.37 -13.52
C THR A 985 -27.93 -28.10 -14.63
N ASN A 986 -26.67 -27.86 -14.29
CA ASN A 986 -25.67 -27.35 -15.21
C ASN A 986 -24.94 -28.50 -15.94
N GLN A 987 -25.15 -28.59 -17.26
CA GLN A 987 -24.62 -29.70 -18.05
C GLN A 987 -23.09 -29.67 -18.19
N GLU A 988 -22.42 -28.53 -18.00
CA GLU A 988 -20.94 -28.49 -17.92
C GLU A 988 -20.42 -29.28 -16.71
N CYS A 989 -21.11 -29.16 -15.57
CA CYS A 989 -20.74 -29.79 -14.29
C CYS A 989 -20.80 -31.33 -14.33
N SER A 990 -21.33 -31.93 -15.41
CA SER A 990 -21.22 -33.36 -15.68
C SER A 990 -19.77 -33.84 -15.90
N LYS A 991 -18.91 -33.00 -16.50
CA LYS A 991 -17.52 -33.33 -16.88
C LYS A 991 -16.51 -33.16 -15.75
N GLY A 992 -16.91 -32.53 -14.65
CA GLY A 992 -16.01 -32.09 -13.60
C GLY A 992 -16.33 -30.66 -13.16
N PHE A 993 -15.83 -30.27 -12.01
CA PHE A 993 -16.11 -28.95 -11.43
C PHE A 993 -14.97 -28.41 -10.55
N ILE A 994 -14.91 -27.09 -10.47
CA ILE A 994 -13.96 -26.30 -9.68
C ILE A 994 -14.78 -25.39 -8.76
N LEU A 995 -14.79 -25.67 -7.46
CA LEU A 995 -15.48 -24.83 -6.47
C LEU A 995 -14.53 -23.71 -6.02
N ASP A 996 -14.85 -22.46 -6.36
CA ASP A 996 -14.07 -21.28 -5.97
C ASP A 996 -14.77 -20.54 -4.80
N GLY A 997 -14.05 -20.47 -3.68
CA GLY A 997 -14.51 -19.81 -2.47
C GLY A 997 -15.67 -20.52 -1.77
N PHE A 998 -15.80 -21.83 -1.94
CA PHE A 998 -16.70 -22.71 -1.20
C PHE A 998 -16.08 -24.11 -1.11
N PRO A 999 -16.17 -24.82 0.02
CA PRO A 999 -16.76 -24.42 1.30
C PRO A 999 -15.94 -23.35 2.04
N ARG A 1000 -16.57 -22.62 2.97
CA ARG A 1000 -15.94 -21.59 3.83
C ARG A 1000 -15.99 -21.89 5.32
N THR A 1001 -16.80 -22.87 5.72
CA THR A 1001 -16.98 -23.36 7.08
C THR A 1001 -16.87 -24.88 7.06
N VAL A 1002 -16.51 -25.50 8.20
CA VAL A 1002 -16.39 -26.97 8.29
C VAL A 1002 -17.76 -27.64 8.05
N THR A 1003 -18.84 -27.01 8.53
CA THR A 1003 -20.23 -27.41 8.27
C THR A 1003 -20.64 -27.38 6.80
N GLN A 1004 -20.08 -26.47 5.99
CA GLN A 1004 -20.24 -26.51 4.52
C GLN A 1004 -19.44 -27.64 3.89
N ALA A 1005 -18.24 -27.95 4.38
CA ALA A 1005 -17.40 -29.05 3.89
C ALA A 1005 -18.04 -30.41 4.16
N GLU A 1006 -18.53 -30.65 5.37
CA GLU A 1006 -19.24 -31.88 5.74
C GLU A 1006 -20.53 -32.09 4.92
N LYS A 1007 -21.32 -31.02 4.71
CA LYS A 1007 -22.53 -31.07 3.86
C LYS A 1007 -22.18 -31.30 2.38
N LEU A 1008 -21.09 -30.72 1.87
CA LEU A 1008 -20.61 -30.91 0.50
C LEU A 1008 -20.12 -32.35 0.28
N ASP A 1009 -19.22 -32.84 1.13
CA ASP A 1009 -18.63 -34.17 1.01
C ASP A 1009 -19.70 -35.27 1.16
N GLY A 1010 -20.69 -35.09 2.07
CA GLY A 1010 -21.85 -35.97 2.19
C GLY A 1010 -22.74 -36.00 0.94
N MET A 1011 -23.00 -34.84 0.32
CA MET A 1011 -23.75 -34.75 -0.94
C MET A 1011 -23.00 -35.40 -2.12
N LEU A 1012 -21.68 -35.23 -2.19
CA LEU A 1012 -20.83 -35.83 -3.22
C LEU A 1012 -20.63 -37.34 -3.02
N ALA A 1013 -20.63 -37.82 -1.77
CA ALA A 1013 -20.68 -39.24 -1.47
C ALA A 1013 -22.00 -39.88 -1.92
N ALA A 1014 -23.14 -39.25 -1.64
CA ALA A 1014 -24.46 -39.72 -2.08
C ALA A 1014 -24.58 -39.80 -3.62
N THR A 1015 -23.95 -38.86 -4.34
CA THR A 1015 -23.89 -38.88 -5.83
C THR A 1015 -22.70 -39.69 -6.40
N LYS A 1016 -21.91 -40.36 -5.55
CA LYS A 1016 -20.72 -41.15 -5.92
C LYS A 1016 -19.66 -40.36 -6.74
N LYS A 1017 -19.56 -39.05 -6.52
CA LYS A 1017 -18.63 -38.13 -7.20
C LYS A 1017 -17.67 -37.43 -6.23
N PRO A 1018 -16.85 -38.16 -5.45
CA PRO A 1018 -15.95 -37.57 -4.46
C PRO A 1018 -14.95 -36.59 -5.10
N LEU A 1019 -14.50 -35.63 -4.29
CA LEU A 1019 -13.44 -34.67 -4.61
C LEU A 1019 -12.10 -35.38 -4.80
N GLN A 1020 -11.25 -34.84 -5.66
CA GLN A 1020 -9.89 -35.36 -5.94
C GLN A 1020 -8.81 -34.48 -5.32
N HIS A 1021 -9.01 -33.16 -5.29
CA HIS A 1021 -8.03 -32.18 -4.81
C HIS A 1021 -8.69 -31.03 -4.05
N ALA A 1022 -8.07 -30.58 -2.96
CA ALA A 1022 -8.41 -29.34 -2.26
C ALA A 1022 -7.17 -28.44 -2.22
N ILE A 1023 -7.05 -27.52 -3.18
CA ILE A 1023 -5.83 -26.73 -3.38
C ILE A 1023 -5.93 -25.42 -2.61
N GLU A 1024 -4.91 -25.09 -1.82
CA GLU A 1024 -4.83 -23.85 -1.05
C GLU A 1024 -3.78 -22.90 -1.63
N LEU A 1025 -4.20 -21.69 -1.98
CA LEU A 1025 -3.32 -20.61 -2.42
C LEU A 1025 -2.87 -19.78 -1.21
N GLN A 1026 -1.63 -20.02 -0.76
CA GLN A 1026 -1.03 -19.42 0.44
C GLN A 1026 -0.26 -18.13 0.10
N ILE A 1027 -0.47 -17.07 0.88
CA ILE A 1027 0.15 -15.75 0.69
C ILE A 1027 -0.01 -14.92 1.97
N ASP A 1028 0.97 -14.04 2.24
CA ASP A 1028 0.96 -13.10 3.37
C ASP A 1028 -0.13 -12.01 3.24
N ASP A 1029 -0.81 -11.68 4.34
CA ASP A 1029 -1.88 -10.68 4.40
C ASP A 1029 -1.42 -9.28 3.96
N GLY A 1030 -0.16 -8.89 4.19
CA GLY A 1030 0.40 -7.62 3.75
C GLY A 1030 0.47 -7.49 2.22
N LEU A 1031 0.70 -8.61 1.51
CA LEU A 1031 0.68 -8.65 0.04
C LEU A 1031 -0.75 -8.66 -0.54
N LEU A 1032 -1.76 -9.01 0.26
CA LEU A 1032 -3.16 -9.01 -0.17
C LEU A 1032 -3.77 -7.61 -0.25
N VAL A 1033 -3.34 -6.67 0.60
CA VAL A 1033 -3.86 -5.30 0.62
C VAL A 1033 -3.62 -4.62 -0.73
N SER A 1034 -2.39 -4.63 -1.23
CA SER A 1034 -2.05 -4.05 -2.53
C SER A 1034 -2.77 -4.75 -3.69
N ARG A 1035 -2.81 -6.09 -3.68
CA ARG A 1035 -3.49 -6.93 -4.69
C ARG A 1035 -5.02 -6.73 -4.75
N ILE A 1036 -5.64 -6.20 -3.70
CA ILE A 1036 -7.09 -5.91 -3.68
C ILE A 1036 -7.38 -4.45 -4.03
N THR A 1037 -6.66 -3.47 -3.47
CA THR A 1037 -6.92 -2.04 -3.75
C THR A 1037 -6.62 -1.65 -5.21
N GLY A 1038 -5.70 -2.37 -5.87
CA GLY A 1038 -5.41 -2.21 -7.29
C GLY A 1038 -6.27 -3.04 -8.25
N ARG A 1039 -7.23 -3.84 -7.77
CA ARG A 1039 -7.99 -4.77 -8.61
C ARG A 1039 -9.06 -4.07 -9.47
N LEU A 1040 -9.15 -4.51 -10.73
CA LEU A 1040 -10.18 -4.16 -11.70
C LEU A 1040 -10.85 -5.45 -12.20
N VAL A 1041 -12.15 -5.40 -12.50
CA VAL A 1041 -12.91 -6.59 -12.95
C VAL A 1041 -13.85 -6.21 -14.09
N HIS A 1042 -13.88 -7.01 -15.14
CA HIS A 1042 -14.86 -6.87 -16.21
C HIS A 1042 -16.21 -7.48 -15.80
N PRO A 1043 -17.34 -6.73 -15.79
CA PRO A 1043 -18.61 -7.24 -15.27
C PRO A 1043 -19.19 -8.45 -16.00
N ALA A 1044 -19.10 -8.50 -17.33
CA ALA A 1044 -19.79 -9.54 -18.11
C ALA A 1044 -18.99 -10.85 -18.24
N SER A 1045 -17.66 -10.80 -18.18
CA SER A 1045 -16.79 -12.00 -18.27
C SER A 1045 -16.20 -12.45 -16.93
N GLY A 1046 -16.28 -11.62 -15.89
CA GLY A 1046 -15.61 -11.86 -14.60
C GLY A 1046 -14.08 -11.73 -14.62
N ARG A 1047 -13.45 -11.45 -15.78
CA ARG A 1047 -12.00 -11.33 -15.93
C ARG A 1047 -11.44 -10.26 -14.99
N SER A 1048 -10.37 -10.58 -14.26
CA SER A 1048 -9.75 -9.69 -13.28
C SER A 1048 -8.38 -9.18 -13.74
N TYR A 1049 -8.25 -7.86 -13.79
CA TYR A 1049 -7.01 -7.12 -14.04
C TYR A 1049 -6.53 -6.46 -12.76
N HIS A 1050 -5.31 -5.93 -12.77
CA HIS A 1050 -4.73 -5.24 -11.63
C HIS A 1050 -3.80 -4.11 -12.08
N LYS A 1051 -4.04 -2.88 -11.59
CA LYS A 1051 -3.38 -1.63 -12.02
C LYS A 1051 -1.84 -1.71 -12.11
N ILE A 1052 -1.21 -2.50 -11.23
CA ILE A 1052 0.23 -2.75 -11.20
C ILE A 1052 0.60 -4.16 -11.72
N PHE A 1053 0.22 -5.22 -11.00
CA PHE A 1053 0.66 -6.61 -11.28
C PHE A 1053 0.08 -7.30 -12.54
N ASN A 1054 -0.99 -6.78 -13.15
CA ASN A 1054 -1.60 -7.36 -14.36
C ASN A 1054 -2.45 -6.28 -15.08
N PRO A 1055 -1.83 -5.21 -15.61
CA PRO A 1055 -2.56 -4.10 -16.18
C PRO A 1055 -3.27 -4.53 -17.48
N PRO A 1056 -4.46 -3.99 -17.78
CA PRO A 1056 -5.05 -4.15 -19.11
C PRO A 1056 -4.23 -3.38 -20.14
N LYS A 1057 -4.23 -3.84 -21.40
CA LYS A 1057 -3.51 -3.21 -22.52
C LYS A 1057 -4.01 -1.79 -22.81
N ALA A 1058 -5.29 -1.55 -22.58
CA ALA A 1058 -5.91 -0.24 -22.63
C ALA A 1058 -6.47 0.10 -21.22
N PRO A 1059 -6.19 1.31 -20.68
CA PRO A 1059 -6.53 1.63 -19.30
C PRO A 1059 -8.05 1.59 -19.07
N MET A 1060 -8.47 0.87 -18.01
CA MET A 1060 -9.88 0.65 -17.65
C MET A 1060 -10.72 -0.13 -18.68
N THR A 1061 -10.11 -0.87 -19.61
CA THR A 1061 -10.80 -1.62 -20.68
C THR A 1061 -10.43 -3.10 -20.66
N ASP A 1062 -11.37 -3.99 -21.00
CA ASP A 1062 -11.11 -5.43 -21.15
C ASP A 1062 -10.37 -5.75 -22.46
N ASP A 1063 -9.27 -6.48 -22.38
CA ASP A 1063 -8.36 -6.80 -23.51
C ASP A 1063 -9.01 -7.58 -24.67
N LEU A 1064 -10.19 -8.17 -24.47
CA LEU A 1064 -10.84 -9.06 -25.44
C LEU A 1064 -12.17 -8.51 -25.95
N THR A 1065 -12.97 -7.83 -25.12
CA THR A 1065 -14.26 -7.26 -25.55
C THR A 1065 -14.25 -5.75 -25.77
N GLY A 1066 -13.23 -5.02 -25.30
CA GLY A 1066 -13.20 -3.56 -25.39
C GLY A 1066 -14.18 -2.87 -24.43
N GLU A 1067 -14.80 -3.61 -23.52
CA GLU A 1067 -15.80 -3.13 -22.57
C GLU A 1067 -15.14 -2.57 -21.28
N PRO A 1068 -15.80 -1.65 -20.56
CA PRO A 1068 -15.22 -0.99 -19.40
C PRO A 1068 -15.08 -1.92 -18.18
N LEU A 1069 -13.91 -1.86 -17.54
CA LEU A 1069 -13.63 -2.49 -16.26
C LEU A 1069 -14.18 -1.65 -15.09
N ILE A 1070 -14.54 -2.29 -13.99
CA ILE A 1070 -14.94 -1.62 -12.75
C ILE A 1070 -14.11 -2.09 -11.55
N GLN A 1071 -13.96 -1.24 -10.54
CA GLN A 1071 -13.55 -1.65 -9.20
C GLN A 1071 -14.81 -2.03 -8.39
N ARG A 1072 -14.75 -3.11 -7.61
CA ARG A 1072 -15.92 -3.63 -6.86
C ARG A 1072 -16.13 -2.82 -5.57
N SER A 1073 -17.38 -2.73 -5.09
CA SER A 1073 -17.69 -2.07 -3.80
C SER A 1073 -17.03 -2.77 -2.60
N ASP A 1074 -16.81 -4.09 -2.70
CA ASP A 1074 -16.15 -4.90 -1.67
C ASP A 1074 -14.60 -4.84 -1.67
N ASP A 1075 -13.99 -4.06 -2.59
CA ASP A 1075 -12.53 -3.95 -2.76
C ASP A 1075 -11.97 -2.65 -2.14
N ASN A 1076 -12.16 -2.53 -0.82
CA ASN A 1076 -11.60 -1.49 0.05
C ASN A 1076 -10.90 -2.10 1.28
N GLU A 1077 -10.04 -1.34 1.96
CA GLU A 1077 -9.17 -1.86 3.02
C GLU A 1077 -9.91 -2.32 4.28
N ASP A 1078 -10.95 -1.59 4.72
CA ASP A 1078 -11.72 -1.95 5.92
C ASP A 1078 -12.55 -3.23 5.71
N THR A 1079 -13.18 -3.36 4.54
CA THR A 1079 -13.88 -4.59 4.14
C THR A 1079 -12.88 -5.74 3.94
N LEU A 1080 -11.67 -5.47 3.45
CA LEU A 1080 -10.62 -6.50 3.34
C LEU A 1080 -10.17 -7.00 4.72
N LYS A 1081 -9.82 -6.12 5.66
CA LYS A 1081 -9.40 -6.51 7.03
C LYS A 1081 -10.43 -7.40 7.71
N LYS A 1082 -11.72 -7.06 7.61
CA LYS A 1082 -12.84 -7.90 8.10
C LYS A 1082 -12.92 -9.26 7.41
N ARG A 1083 -12.71 -9.30 6.09
CA ARG A 1083 -12.73 -10.56 5.32
C ARG A 1083 -11.53 -11.45 5.61
N LEU A 1084 -10.36 -10.89 5.90
CA LEU A 1084 -9.18 -11.64 6.35
C LEU A 1084 -9.41 -12.23 7.74
N SER A 1085 -9.89 -11.43 8.71
CA SER A 1085 -10.23 -11.95 10.04
C SER A 1085 -11.30 -13.05 9.98
N THR A 1086 -12.30 -12.91 9.10
CA THR A 1086 -13.34 -13.94 8.87
C THR A 1086 -12.77 -15.19 8.20
N TYR A 1087 -11.89 -15.04 7.21
CA TYR A 1087 -11.22 -16.15 6.53
C TYR A 1087 -10.36 -16.97 7.50
N HIS A 1088 -9.53 -16.32 8.30
CA HIS A 1088 -8.69 -16.98 9.30
C HIS A 1088 -9.52 -17.64 10.41
N ALA A 1089 -10.63 -17.02 10.84
CA ALA A 1089 -11.48 -17.57 11.90
C ALA A 1089 -12.37 -18.74 11.44
N GLN A 1090 -12.84 -18.75 10.19
CA GLN A 1090 -13.88 -19.69 9.73
C GLN A 1090 -13.43 -20.64 8.61
N THR A 1091 -12.55 -20.17 7.71
CA THR A 1091 -12.11 -20.93 6.53
C THR A 1091 -10.76 -21.64 6.75
N ALA A 1092 -9.84 -21.12 7.56
CA ALA A 1092 -8.63 -21.86 7.93
C ALA A 1092 -8.92 -23.23 8.61
N PRO A 1093 -9.95 -23.38 9.48
CA PRO A 1093 -10.39 -24.70 9.97
C PRO A 1093 -10.78 -25.71 8.87
N VAL A 1094 -11.17 -25.24 7.67
CA VAL A 1094 -11.51 -26.10 6.52
C VAL A 1094 -10.25 -26.71 5.88
N VAL A 1095 -9.10 -26.03 5.97
CA VAL A 1095 -7.80 -26.61 5.60
C VAL A 1095 -7.49 -27.83 6.48
N ALA A 1096 -7.67 -27.70 7.80
CA ALA A 1096 -7.47 -28.79 8.74
C ALA A 1096 -8.48 -29.95 8.56
N TYR A 1097 -9.63 -29.71 7.91
CA TYR A 1097 -10.56 -30.76 7.48
C TYR A 1097 -10.02 -31.52 6.27
N TYR A 1098 -9.68 -30.83 5.17
CA TYR A 1098 -9.19 -31.47 3.94
C TYR A 1098 -7.76 -32.03 4.04
N GLN A 1099 -6.97 -31.61 5.04
CA GLN A 1099 -5.74 -32.27 5.44
C GLN A 1099 -6.01 -33.70 5.96
N LYS A 1100 -7.05 -33.90 6.78
CA LYS A 1100 -7.42 -35.22 7.33
C LYS A 1100 -7.93 -36.18 6.27
N THR A 1101 -8.57 -35.67 5.21
CA THR A 1101 -9.03 -36.50 4.07
C THR A 1101 -7.96 -36.71 2.99
N GLY A 1102 -6.75 -36.17 3.16
CA GLY A 1102 -5.58 -36.44 2.31
C GLY A 1102 -5.57 -35.76 0.93
N ILE A 1103 -6.67 -35.13 0.50
CA ILE A 1103 -6.77 -34.46 -0.81
C ILE A 1103 -6.19 -33.04 -0.84
N TRP A 1104 -5.80 -32.49 0.32
CA TRP A 1104 -5.22 -31.15 0.41
C TRP A 1104 -3.83 -31.02 -0.21
N LYS A 1105 -3.56 -29.87 -0.87
CA LYS A 1105 -2.24 -29.46 -1.36
C LYS A 1105 -2.04 -27.93 -1.19
N PRO A 1106 -0.96 -27.47 -0.54
CA PRO A 1106 -0.60 -26.05 -0.50
C PRO A 1106 0.14 -25.62 -1.76
N ILE A 1107 -0.02 -24.35 -2.15
CA ILE A 1107 0.74 -23.68 -3.21
C ILE A 1107 1.06 -22.25 -2.76
N ASP A 1108 2.32 -21.85 -2.85
CA ASP A 1108 2.72 -20.44 -2.71
C ASP A 1108 2.12 -19.61 -3.87
N ALA A 1109 1.29 -18.63 -3.51
CA ALA A 1109 0.60 -17.71 -4.40
C ALA A 1109 1.16 -16.28 -4.35
N SER A 1110 2.27 -16.04 -3.62
CA SER A 1110 3.05 -14.80 -3.70
C SER A 1110 3.70 -14.63 -5.08
N GLN A 1111 4.05 -15.75 -5.72
CA GLN A 1111 4.69 -15.82 -7.04
C GLN A 1111 3.83 -15.27 -8.19
N GLU A 1112 4.46 -15.06 -9.34
CA GLU A 1112 3.79 -14.66 -10.58
C GLU A 1112 2.73 -15.68 -11.05
N PRO A 1113 1.65 -15.24 -11.75
CA PRO A 1113 0.60 -16.13 -12.25
C PRO A 1113 1.09 -17.28 -13.15
N GLY A 1114 2.23 -17.11 -13.84
CA GLY A 1114 2.86 -18.15 -14.65
C GLY A 1114 3.61 -19.22 -13.84
N GLN A 1115 4.17 -18.85 -12.68
CA GLN A 1115 4.83 -19.79 -11.77
C GLN A 1115 3.80 -20.58 -10.94
N VAL A 1116 2.80 -19.90 -10.38
CA VAL A 1116 1.67 -20.53 -9.68
C VAL A 1116 0.97 -21.56 -10.59
N TRP A 1117 0.82 -21.26 -11.88
CA TRP A 1117 0.29 -22.20 -12.88
C TRP A 1117 1.17 -23.46 -13.07
N LYS A 1118 2.50 -23.31 -13.14
CA LYS A 1118 3.43 -24.45 -13.19
C LYS A 1118 3.33 -25.34 -11.94
N SER A 1119 3.14 -24.74 -10.76
CA SER A 1119 2.93 -25.48 -9.51
C SER A 1119 1.59 -26.22 -9.47
N LEU A 1120 0.52 -25.62 -10.00
CA LEU A 1120 -0.78 -26.29 -10.20
C LEU A 1120 -0.65 -27.50 -11.12
N LEU A 1121 0.01 -27.36 -12.27
CA LEU A 1121 0.23 -28.46 -13.22
C LEU A 1121 0.94 -29.66 -12.56
N LYS A 1122 2.02 -29.43 -11.80
CA LYS A 1122 2.74 -30.47 -11.04
C LYS A 1122 1.87 -31.26 -10.06
N ILE A 1123 0.75 -30.72 -9.60
CA ILE A 1123 -0.19 -31.43 -8.71
C ILE A 1123 -1.13 -32.34 -9.52
N PHE A 1124 -1.61 -31.86 -10.67
CA PHE A 1124 -2.51 -32.64 -11.53
C PHE A 1124 -1.79 -33.77 -12.27
N ASP A 1125 -0.57 -33.51 -12.74
CA ASP A 1125 0.17 -34.44 -13.60
C ASP A 1125 0.82 -35.60 -12.79
N ASN A 1126 0.82 -35.53 -11.44
CA ASN A 1126 1.37 -36.52 -10.50
C ASN A 1126 0.46 -37.76 -10.27
N LYS A 1127 -0.45 -38.05 -11.21
CA LYS A 1127 -1.64 -38.88 -10.99
C LYS A 1127 -1.41 -40.41 -10.93
N ALA A 1128 -0.16 -40.87 -10.99
CA ALA A 1128 0.20 -42.28 -11.16
C ALA A 1128 0.46 -43.08 -9.88
N MET A 1129 0.48 -42.45 -8.69
CA MET A 1129 1.05 -43.06 -7.46
C MET A 1129 0.06 -43.26 -6.29
N ILE A 1130 -1.25 -43.26 -6.53
CA ILE A 1130 -2.26 -43.56 -5.49
C ILE A 1130 -3.36 -44.48 -6.07
N GLY A 1131 -3.10 -45.80 -6.12
CA GLY A 1131 -4.08 -46.74 -6.69
C GLY A 1131 -3.71 -48.23 -6.69
N GLY A 1132 -3.75 -48.87 -5.51
CA GLY A 1132 -3.93 -50.33 -5.41
C GLY A 1132 -2.66 -51.20 -5.46
N GLN A 1133 -2.61 -52.21 -4.57
CA GLN A 1133 -1.67 -53.32 -4.68
C GLN A 1133 -2.16 -54.31 -5.75
N SER A 1134 -1.31 -54.70 -6.72
CA SER A 1134 -1.53 -55.90 -7.55
C SER A 1134 -0.28 -56.34 -8.32
N GLY A 1135 -0.01 -57.66 -8.24
CA GLY A 1135 0.71 -58.51 -9.19
C GLY A 1135 1.90 -57.96 -9.99
N SER A 1136 3.11 -58.45 -9.70
CA SER A 1136 4.26 -58.35 -10.62
C SER A 1136 3.93 -58.89 -12.01
N LEU A 1137 4.01 -58.03 -13.03
CA LEU A 1137 3.98 -58.40 -14.45
C LEU A 1137 5.38 -58.69 -15.02
N LEU A 1138 6.44 -58.28 -14.32
CA LEU A 1138 7.84 -58.49 -14.73
C LEU A 1138 8.27 -59.96 -14.66
N ASN A 1139 7.59 -60.80 -13.87
CA ASN A 1139 7.80 -62.26 -13.86
C ASN A 1139 7.21 -62.99 -15.07
N LYS A 1140 6.67 -62.29 -16.09
CA LYS A 1140 6.01 -62.90 -17.26
C LYS A 1140 6.64 -62.61 -18.62
N ILE A 1141 7.66 -61.76 -18.72
CA ILE A 1141 8.38 -61.49 -19.97
C ILE A 1141 9.87 -61.79 -19.76
N GLY A 1142 10.21 -63.08 -19.82
CA GLY A 1142 11.58 -63.55 -19.69
C GLY A 1142 12.33 -63.46 -21.02
N LEU A 1143 13.07 -62.38 -21.23
CA LEU A 1143 14.12 -62.30 -22.25
C LEU A 1143 15.45 -61.89 -21.58
N LYS A 1144 16.52 -62.62 -21.90
CA LYS A 1144 17.88 -62.34 -21.42
C LYS A 1144 18.62 -61.51 -22.46
N ASN A 1145 19.29 -60.45 -22.02
CA ASN A 1145 20.76 -60.40 -21.94
C ASN A 1145 21.20 -59.07 -21.30
#